data_AF-A0A328SSB6-F1
#
_entry.id   AF-A0A328SSB6-F1
#
_cell.length_a   1.000
_cell.length_b   1.000
_cell.length_c   1.000
_cell.angle_alpha   90.00
_cell.angle_beta   90.00
_cell.angle_gamma   90.00
#
_symmetry.space_group_name_H-M   'P 1'
#
loop_
_entity.id
_entity.type
_entity.pdbx_description
1 polymer ?
#
loop_
_entity_poly.entity_id
_entity_poly.type
_entity_poly.pdbx_seq_one_letter_code
_entity_poly.pdbx_strand_id
1 'polypeptide(L)'
;FTNNHRGDGAGAIYVQGANATIDYSNFENNNITNNGGAIYLNGTNGTILNSNFTKNIANNTGGAVYVNGENGTIDLSKFENNTASKEGGAVYVNGNRSTISNSSYTNNRVIGYKVGSDTFGNGGAVYLNGANGTVLNSNFTQNTAGKGGGAVYINGLDGKISNANFTYNNATTNGGAVNIKGARATVEYSIFENNKAASSSGGAIYIYGDSAIISYVNMTSNSAGNGNQPGGDIACNGKLLSINYSNFNSSLGSNGGSLYLSGSNNGNITGCNFTNCYATLLGGAISWQKSENIRLIDSYFYNCSCGRIQATTATGDGHHGGAINFQGNTGNFIDNCTFDTCFCEKDGGAFFVSSSSSVGSQVSNCTFMNCYSVFRSGAAICWKDNNGLLINNKFINCSALWDGGAIYYRHHTGGCSNNTHINCTFENNNVGRNGGALYLCTSNNTYENCIFINNTANETGGAIYYLYNSNYPNKNGLIIRDCEFSNNTNATNAGFIYISGPNVFITNTTFYNGSATNDGGALYINSISNYNISNNTYDYNNATNGGAIYVNAPVTLTDSNFTNNLAENGGALYITKDTNITDCNITNNNATNGSGIYVKSGTVRLTNIKLLDNQAHSANISANKQEYVDGDTKHLSGVFLGCDNYLNGIYWDGGNVICVNLEYLGLNGVV
;
A
#
# COMPACT_ATOMS: atom_id res chain seq x y z
N PHE A 1 55.86 15.21 5.18
CA PHE A 1 55.99 15.73 3.81
C PHE A 1 55.07 16.92 3.63
N THR A 2 55.63 18.12 3.49
CA THR A 2 54.84 19.37 3.49
C THR A 2 55.17 20.26 2.31
N ASN A 3 54.17 20.91 1.71
CA ASN A 3 54.34 21.92 0.64
C ASN A 3 55.12 21.42 -0.59
N ASN A 4 54.94 20.15 -0.98
CA ASN A 4 55.54 19.64 -2.20
C ASN A 4 54.65 19.98 -3.41
N HIS A 5 55.23 20.68 -4.39
CA HIS A 5 54.47 21.33 -5.48
C HIS A 5 54.95 21.01 -6.90
N ARG A 6 55.98 20.19 -7.07
CA ARG A 6 56.58 19.89 -8.38
C ARG A 6 56.92 18.41 -8.48
N GLY A 7 56.27 17.73 -9.43
CA GLY A 7 56.50 16.30 -9.71
C GLY A 7 55.61 15.80 -10.85
N ASP A 8 56.18 15.02 -11.77
CA ASP A 8 55.42 14.47 -12.90
C ASP A 8 54.51 13.29 -12.50
N GLY A 9 54.66 12.74 -11.28
CA GLY A 9 53.97 11.50 -10.85
C GLY A 9 53.12 11.57 -9.57
N ALA A 10 53.56 12.26 -8.53
CA ALA A 10 52.89 12.40 -7.23
C ALA A 10 53.32 13.70 -6.57
N GLY A 11 52.55 14.19 -5.59
CA GLY A 11 52.94 15.38 -4.84
C GLY A 11 54.16 15.16 -3.93
N ALA A 12 54.26 14.04 -3.23
CA ALA A 12 55.36 13.74 -2.30
C ALA A 12 56.07 12.40 -2.57
N ILE A 13 55.32 11.30 -2.73
CA ILE A 13 55.90 9.95 -2.89
C ILE A 13 55.31 9.24 -4.10
N TYR A 14 56.17 8.75 -5.00
CA TYR A 14 55.79 7.88 -6.11
C TYR A 14 56.38 6.48 -5.89
N VAL A 15 55.52 5.48 -5.73
CA VAL A 15 55.94 4.09 -5.43
C VAL A 15 55.77 3.22 -6.68
N GLN A 16 56.88 2.72 -7.24
CA GLN A 16 56.84 1.76 -8.35
C GLN A 16 56.93 0.29 -7.92
N GLY A 17 57.71 -0.01 -6.88
CA GLY A 17 57.97 -1.37 -6.43
C GLY A 17 56.78 -2.00 -5.70
N ALA A 18 56.67 -3.32 -5.77
CA ALA A 18 55.67 -4.09 -5.03
C ALA A 18 55.96 -4.11 -3.52
N ASN A 19 54.91 -4.33 -2.71
CA ASN A 19 54.96 -4.49 -1.24
C ASN A 19 55.57 -3.30 -0.49
N ALA A 20 55.49 -2.09 -1.04
CA ALA A 20 55.96 -0.91 -0.32
C ALA A 20 55.02 -0.58 0.85
N THR A 21 55.58 -0.22 1.99
CA THR A 21 54.82 0.20 3.17
C THR A 21 55.17 1.63 3.54
N ILE A 22 54.14 2.46 3.72
CA ILE A 22 54.22 3.83 4.23
C ILE A 22 53.46 3.84 5.55
N ASP A 23 54.15 4.04 6.65
CA ASP A 23 53.58 3.94 8.01
C ASP A 23 53.92 5.19 8.84
N TYR A 24 53.06 5.54 9.80
CA TYR A 24 53.23 6.68 10.73
C TYR A 24 53.68 7.99 10.08
N SER A 25 53.09 8.34 8.94
CA SER A 25 53.55 9.46 8.12
C SER A 25 52.53 10.61 8.07
N ASN A 26 53.01 11.85 7.96
CA ASN A 26 52.16 13.04 7.81
C ASN A 26 52.41 13.75 6.47
N PHE A 27 51.35 14.02 5.73
CA PHE A 27 51.35 14.66 4.41
C PHE A 27 50.44 15.89 4.43
N GLU A 28 51.04 17.08 4.33
CA GLU A 28 50.30 18.34 4.45
C GLU A 28 50.54 19.29 3.28
N ASN A 29 49.47 19.91 2.76
CA ASN A 29 49.54 20.97 1.75
C ASN A 29 50.35 20.60 0.50
N ASN A 30 50.41 19.32 0.13
CA ASN A 30 51.06 18.91 -1.13
C ASN A 30 50.10 19.18 -2.28
N ASN A 31 50.58 19.74 -3.40
CA ASN A 31 49.74 20.18 -4.50
C ASN A 31 50.37 19.81 -5.85
N ILE A 32 49.67 19.03 -6.66
CA ILE A 32 50.20 18.59 -7.96
C ILE A 32 49.15 18.73 -9.07
N THR A 33 49.62 18.93 -10.30
CA THR A 33 48.75 18.97 -11.48
C THR A 33 48.20 17.61 -11.88
N ASN A 34 48.91 16.53 -11.51
CA ASN A 34 48.57 15.16 -11.89
C ASN A 34 47.74 14.44 -10.80
N ASN A 35 47.97 13.14 -10.60
CA ASN A 35 47.25 12.29 -9.65
C ASN A 35 47.98 12.19 -8.31
N GLY A 36 47.26 11.89 -7.23
CA GLY A 36 47.89 11.56 -5.94
C GLY A 36 48.58 12.77 -5.32
N GLY A 37 47.79 13.71 -4.79
CA GLY A 37 48.31 14.99 -4.29
C GLY A 37 49.38 14.85 -3.21
N ALA A 38 49.47 13.71 -2.54
CA ALA A 38 50.59 13.31 -1.69
C ALA A 38 51.28 12.03 -2.23
N ILE A 39 50.53 10.96 -2.48
CA ILE A 39 51.09 9.64 -2.82
C ILE A 39 50.49 9.11 -4.12
N TYR A 40 51.35 8.57 -4.99
CA TYR A 40 50.95 7.68 -6.08
C TYR A 40 51.53 6.29 -5.84
N LEU A 41 50.65 5.31 -5.62
CA LEU A 41 50.99 3.93 -5.32
C LEU A 41 50.80 3.05 -6.57
N ASN A 42 51.86 2.85 -7.35
CA ASN A 42 51.82 2.10 -8.60
C ASN A 42 52.07 0.59 -8.41
N GLY A 43 52.95 0.23 -7.48
CA GLY A 43 53.29 -1.16 -7.22
C GLY A 43 52.15 -1.96 -6.57
N THR A 44 52.11 -3.27 -6.83
CA THR A 44 51.14 -4.19 -6.22
C THR A 44 51.39 -4.36 -4.72
N ASN A 45 50.34 -4.68 -3.96
CA ASN A 45 50.37 -4.91 -2.51
C ASN A 45 50.95 -3.73 -1.71
N GLY A 46 50.93 -2.52 -2.26
CA GLY A 46 51.42 -1.36 -1.51
C GLY A 46 50.46 -1.01 -0.36
N THR A 47 51.01 -0.59 0.77
CA THR A 47 50.29 -0.40 2.04
C THR A 47 50.55 1.00 2.60
N ILE A 48 49.49 1.69 3.01
CA ILE A 48 49.53 2.95 3.77
C ILE A 48 48.87 2.71 5.12
N LEU A 49 49.59 2.94 6.21
CA LEU A 49 49.15 2.67 7.58
C LEU A 49 49.37 3.89 8.48
N ASN A 50 48.52 4.07 9.49
CA ASN A 50 48.70 5.04 10.59
C ASN A 50 49.09 6.46 10.14
N SER A 51 48.60 6.91 8.99
CA SER A 51 49.10 8.11 8.33
C SER A 51 48.04 9.20 8.23
N ASN A 52 48.51 10.45 8.24
CA ASN A 52 47.67 11.66 8.19
C ASN A 52 47.87 12.38 6.85
N PHE A 53 46.77 12.76 6.21
CA PHE A 53 46.73 13.48 4.94
C PHE A 53 45.84 14.70 5.08
N THR A 54 46.43 15.89 5.11
CA THR A 54 45.71 17.14 5.35
C THR A 54 45.94 18.15 4.23
N LYS A 55 44.86 18.68 3.65
CA LYS A 55 44.90 19.76 2.64
C LYS A 55 45.76 19.44 1.40
N ASN A 56 45.86 18.16 1.02
CA ASN A 56 46.54 17.79 -0.21
C ASN A 56 45.61 18.02 -1.42
N ILE A 57 46.20 18.43 -2.54
CA ILE A 57 45.46 18.83 -3.75
C ILE A 57 46.03 18.10 -4.96
N ALA A 58 45.14 17.50 -5.75
CA ALA A 58 45.44 16.97 -7.07
C ALA A 58 44.53 17.60 -8.13
N ASN A 59 45.10 18.23 -9.16
CA ASN A 59 44.28 18.78 -10.25
C ASN A 59 43.69 17.71 -11.18
N ASN A 60 44.00 16.43 -10.94
CA ASN A 60 43.36 15.30 -11.62
C ASN A 60 42.56 14.46 -10.62
N THR A 61 43.07 13.33 -10.13
CA THR A 61 42.34 12.40 -9.25
C THR A 61 43.14 11.99 -8.01
N GLY A 62 42.45 11.61 -6.94
CA GLY A 62 43.09 11.19 -5.69
C GLY A 62 43.76 12.37 -4.99
N GLY A 63 42.96 13.25 -4.39
CA GLY A 63 43.44 14.53 -3.84
C GLY A 63 44.59 14.38 -2.85
N ALA A 64 44.66 13.26 -2.13
CA ALA A 64 45.83 12.84 -1.35
C ALA A 64 46.50 11.61 -1.96
N VAL A 65 45.76 10.55 -2.27
CA VAL A 65 46.34 9.24 -2.63
C VAL A 65 45.72 8.71 -3.91
N TYR A 66 46.56 8.24 -4.82
CA TYR A 66 46.16 7.46 -5.99
C TYR A 66 46.74 6.05 -5.89
N VAL A 67 45.87 5.03 -5.87
CA VAL A 67 46.24 3.61 -5.82
C VAL A 67 46.04 3.01 -7.21
N ASN A 68 47.14 2.77 -7.93
CA ASN A 68 47.10 2.11 -9.24
C ASN A 68 47.31 0.59 -9.13
N GLY A 69 48.24 0.16 -8.26
CA GLY A 69 48.61 -1.24 -8.12
C GLY A 69 47.48 -2.08 -7.50
N GLU A 70 47.40 -3.35 -7.89
CA GLU A 70 46.45 -4.31 -7.29
C GLU A 70 46.75 -4.58 -5.81
N ASN A 71 45.71 -4.93 -5.06
CA ASN A 71 45.76 -5.22 -3.62
C ASN A 71 46.34 -4.06 -2.79
N GLY A 72 46.12 -2.82 -3.22
CA GLY A 72 46.53 -1.65 -2.44
C GLY A 72 45.75 -1.59 -1.13
N THR A 73 46.43 -1.29 -0.02
CA THR A 73 45.83 -1.23 1.31
C THR A 73 46.00 0.16 1.92
N ILE A 74 44.93 0.73 2.45
CA ILE A 74 44.94 1.94 3.28
C ILE A 74 44.24 1.60 4.59
N ASP A 75 44.96 1.67 5.70
CA ASP A 75 44.41 1.30 7.01
C ASP A 75 44.80 2.31 8.09
N LEU A 76 43.96 2.43 9.13
CA LEU A 76 44.21 3.24 10.33
C LEU A 76 44.63 4.69 10.01
N SER A 77 44.13 5.26 8.92
CA SER A 77 44.62 6.53 8.38
C SER A 77 43.55 7.62 8.40
N LYS A 78 44.00 8.86 8.31
CA LYS A 78 43.15 10.05 8.44
C LYS A 78 43.33 10.99 7.25
N PHE A 79 42.22 11.40 6.64
CA PHE A 79 42.18 12.25 5.47
C PHE A 79 41.28 13.47 5.73
N GLU A 80 41.87 14.65 5.81
CA GLU A 80 41.17 15.90 6.09
C GLU A 80 41.39 16.97 5.03
N ASN A 81 40.29 17.58 4.56
CA ASN A 81 40.33 18.74 3.66
C ASN A 81 41.13 18.51 2.36
N ASN A 82 41.25 17.26 1.89
CA ASN A 82 41.92 16.98 0.63
C ASN A 82 41.00 17.27 -0.54
N THR A 83 41.57 17.73 -1.66
CA THR A 83 40.81 18.16 -2.82
C THR A 83 41.31 17.52 -4.12
N ALA A 84 40.41 16.97 -4.91
CA ALA A 84 40.68 16.60 -6.30
C ALA A 84 39.80 17.40 -7.27
N SER A 85 40.30 17.67 -8.47
CA SER A 85 39.46 18.35 -9.49
C SER A 85 38.50 17.40 -10.19
N LYS A 86 38.88 16.13 -10.44
CA LYS A 86 38.05 15.17 -11.19
C LYS A 86 37.34 14.12 -10.34
N GLU A 87 38.06 13.30 -9.58
CA GLU A 87 37.51 12.12 -8.88
C GLU A 87 38.33 11.76 -7.63
N GLY A 88 37.66 11.24 -6.59
CA GLY A 88 38.32 10.79 -5.37
C GLY A 88 38.98 11.93 -4.59
N GLY A 89 38.20 12.73 -3.87
CA GLY A 89 38.67 13.97 -3.26
C GLY A 89 39.81 13.76 -2.24
N ALA A 90 39.86 12.59 -1.61
CA ALA A 90 41.01 12.13 -0.85
C ALA A 90 41.74 10.99 -1.57
N VAL A 91 41.01 9.93 -1.95
CA VAL A 91 41.59 8.68 -2.44
C VAL A 91 40.94 8.27 -3.74
N TYR A 92 41.76 7.93 -4.73
CA TYR A 92 41.32 7.26 -5.94
C TYR A 92 41.95 5.87 -6.01
N VAL A 93 41.13 4.84 -6.23
CA VAL A 93 41.55 3.44 -6.29
C VAL A 93 41.28 2.87 -7.67
N ASN A 94 42.32 2.74 -8.49
CA ASN A 94 42.28 2.04 -9.77
C ASN A 94 42.54 0.54 -9.63
N GLY A 95 43.43 0.15 -8.72
CA GLY A 95 43.84 -1.23 -8.54
C GLY A 95 42.73 -2.13 -8.03
N ASN A 96 42.61 -3.34 -8.61
CA ASN A 96 41.66 -4.35 -8.17
C ASN A 96 41.99 -4.86 -6.75
N ARG A 97 40.97 -5.36 -6.05
CA ARG A 97 41.08 -6.00 -4.72
C ARG A 97 41.74 -5.11 -3.67
N SER A 98 41.62 -3.80 -3.83
CA SER A 98 42.19 -2.84 -2.88
C SER A 98 41.27 -2.67 -1.67
N THR A 99 41.87 -2.49 -0.49
CA THR A 99 41.17 -2.39 0.79
C THR A 99 41.43 -1.05 1.44
N ILE A 100 40.35 -0.39 1.83
CA ILE A 100 40.35 0.78 2.70
C ILE A 100 39.68 0.36 4.01
N SER A 101 40.36 0.52 5.14
CA SER A 101 39.83 0.11 6.44
C SER A 101 40.19 1.05 7.59
N ASN A 102 39.39 1.01 8.65
CA ASN A 102 39.65 1.65 9.94
C ASN A 102 40.09 3.13 9.83
N SER A 103 39.57 3.85 8.84
CA SER A 103 40.07 5.17 8.44
C SER A 103 38.99 6.24 8.57
N SER A 104 39.41 7.50 8.65
CA SER A 104 38.52 8.66 8.74
C SER A 104 38.72 9.65 7.58
N TYR A 105 37.60 10.11 7.03
CA TYR A 105 37.54 11.01 5.88
C TYR A 105 36.64 12.19 6.22
N THR A 106 37.24 13.36 6.46
CA THR A 106 36.52 14.56 6.87
C THR A 106 36.75 15.72 5.92
N ASN A 107 35.66 16.36 5.47
CA ASN A 107 35.71 17.56 4.62
C ASN A 107 36.54 17.40 3.33
N ASN A 108 36.65 16.18 2.79
CA ASN A 108 37.30 15.98 1.51
C ASN A 108 36.35 16.34 0.37
N ARG A 109 36.91 16.86 -0.71
CA ARG A 109 36.12 17.46 -1.78
C ARG A 109 36.61 17.06 -3.16
N VAL A 110 35.65 16.81 -4.04
CA VAL A 110 35.89 16.87 -5.49
C VAL A 110 35.22 18.12 -6.04
N ILE A 111 35.98 18.95 -6.77
CA ILE A 111 35.43 20.16 -7.41
C ILE A 111 34.44 19.76 -8.49
N GLY A 112 34.84 18.87 -9.40
CA GLY A 112 34.05 18.45 -10.53
C GLY A 112 33.95 19.54 -11.60
N TYR A 113 34.04 19.15 -12.87
CA TYR A 113 33.83 20.05 -13.99
C TYR A 113 33.38 19.24 -15.22
N LYS A 114 32.82 19.95 -16.20
CA LYS A 114 32.33 19.38 -17.45
C LYS A 114 33.35 19.64 -18.57
N VAL A 115 33.66 18.61 -19.34
CA VAL A 115 34.48 18.71 -20.57
C VAL A 115 33.74 18.02 -21.69
N GLY A 116 33.18 18.78 -22.63
CA GLY A 116 32.33 18.22 -23.69
C GLY A 116 31.11 17.50 -23.09
N SER A 117 30.94 16.22 -23.42
CA SER A 117 29.91 15.32 -22.86
C SER A 117 30.29 14.74 -21.49
N ASP A 118 31.58 14.75 -21.15
CA ASP A 118 32.09 14.10 -19.94
C ASP A 118 31.86 14.98 -18.72
N THR A 119 31.41 14.34 -17.65
CA THR A 119 31.09 15.00 -16.38
C THR A 119 31.84 14.31 -15.26
N PHE A 120 32.87 14.99 -14.76
CA PHE A 120 33.66 14.58 -13.60
C PHE A 120 33.03 15.13 -12.32
N GLY A 121 33.48 14.65 -11.16
CA GLY A 121 32.99 15.14 -9.87
C GLY A 121 32.57 14.06 -8.87
N ASN A 122 33.04 12.82 -9.02
CA ASN A 122 32.53 11.68 -8.25
C ASN A 122 33.44 11.32 -7.07
N GLY A 123 32.84 10.83 -5.98
CA GLY A 123 33.57 10.29 -4.83
C GLY A 123 34.26 11.40 -4.03
N GLY A 124 33.48 12.17 -3.26
CA GLY A 124 34.01 13.34 -2.54
C GLY A 124 35.15 13.02 -1.58
N ALA A 125 35.20 11.80 -1.04
CA ALA A 125 36.37 11.25 -0.36
C ALA A 125 37.05 10.17 -1.20
N VAL A 126 36.32 9.10 -1.54
CA VAL A 126 36.89 7.88 -2.13
C VAL A 126 36.22 7.56 -3.46
N TYR A 127 37.02 7.22 -4.45
CA TYR A 127 36.55 6.63 -5.71
C TYR A 127 37.13 5.22 -5.87
N LEU A 128 36.27 4.21 -5.93
CA LEU A 128 36.63 2.81 -6.17
C LEU A 128 36.38 2.44 -7.64
N ASN A 129 37.43 2.47 -8.46
CA ASN A 129 37.38 2.07 -9.85
C ASN A 129 37.67 0.58 -10.05
N GLY A 130 38.65 0.04 -9.33
CA GLY A 130 39.04 -1.37 -9.41
C GLY A 130 37.94 -2.32 -8.93
N ALA A 131 37.86 -3.51 -9.53
CA ALA A 131 36.92 -4.55 -9.11
C ALA A 131 37.30 -5.11 -7.73
N ASN A 132 36.30 -5.57 -6.98
CA ASN A 132 36.45 -6.12 -5.63
C ASN A 132 37.10 -5.13 -4.62
N GLY A 133 36.93 -3.82 -4.85
CA GLY A 133 37.39 -2.80 -3.91
C GLY A 133 36.52 -2.79 -2.65
N THR A 134 37.15 -2.68 -1.46
CA THR A 134 36.44 -2.75 -0.18
C THR A 134 36.68 -1.52 0.69
N VAL A 135 35.63 -1.02 1.36
CA VAL A 135 35.68 0.00 2.41
C VAL A 135 35.09 -0.59 3.69
N LEU A 136 35.87 -0.65 4.76
CA LEU A 136 35.52 -1.34 6.01
C LEU A 136 35.72 -0.42 7.21
N ASN A 137 34.85 -0.50 8.23
CA ASN A 137 35.10 0.09 9.56
C ASN A 137 35.50 1.58 9.52
N SER A 138 34.95 2.37 8.60
CA SER A 138 35.46 3.71 8.28
C SER A 138 34.39 4.79 8.44
N ASN A 139 34.84 6.01 8.75
CA ASN A 139 33.97 7.16 8.99
C ASN A 139 34.13 8.20 7.87
N PHE A 140 33.01 8.65 7.31
CA PHE A 140 32.93 9.66 6.27
C PHE A 140 32.05 10.81 6.72
N THR A 141 32.65 11.96 6.99
CA THR A 141 31.95 13.13 7.54
C THR A 141 32.14 14.36 6.66
N GLN A 142 31.04 15.00 6.27
CA GLN A 142 31.06 16.29 5.54
C GLN A 142 31.84 16.26 4.21
N ASN A 143 31.97 15.11 3.56
CA ASN A 143 32.63 15.03 2.27
C ASN A 143 31.68 15.53 1.16
N THR A 144 32.25 16.18 0.14
CA THR A 144 31.47 16.83 -0.92
C THR A 144 31.92 16.42 -2.31
N ALA A 145 30.97 15.97 -3.14
CA ALA A 145 31.19 15.65 -4.54
C ALA A 145 30.45 16.62 -5.46
N GLY A 146 31.15 17.20 -6.45
CA GLY A 146 30.54 18.04 -7.49
C GLY A 146 29.57 17.31 -8.42
N LYS A 147 29.51 15.98 -8.37
CA LYS A 147 28.57 15.13 -9.11
C LYS A 147 27.90 14.11 -8.18
N GLY A 148 28.40 12.89 -8.05
CA GLY A 148 27.72 11.81 -7.30
C GLY A 148 28.64 11.11 -6.29
N GLY A 149 28.04 10.51 -5.26
CA GLY A 149 28.79 9.83 -4.20
C GLY A 149 29.54 10.85 -3.35
N GLY A 150 28.81 11.63 -2.53
CA GLY A 150 29.39 12.71 -1.74
C GLY A 150 30.55 12.27 -0.86
N ALA A 151 30.56 11.02 -0.41
CA ALA A 151 31.70 10.35 0.19
C ALA A 151 32.35 9.35 -0.77
N VAL A 152 31.61 8.32 -1.19
CA VAL A 152 32.17 7.16 -1.90
C VAL A 152 31.48 6.96 -3.25
N TYR A 153 32.27 6.71 -4.29
CA TYR A 153 31.78 6.27 -5.59
C TYR A 153 32.30 4.87 -5.91
N ILE A 154 31.42 3.93 -6.23
CA ILE A 154 31.76 2.55 -6.62
C ILE A 154 31.51 2.39 -8.12
N ASN A 155 32.57 2.39 -8.92
CA ASN A 155 32.52 2.08 -10.34
C ASN A 155 32.85 0.61 -10.62
N GLY A 156 33.79 0.03 -9.87
CA GLY A 156 34.23 -1.36 -10.03
C GLY A 156 33.16 -2.39 -9.67
N LEU A 157 33.21 -3.54 -10.32
CA LEU A 157 32.36 -4.70 -9.99
C LEU A 157 32.63 -5.20 -8.57
N ASP A 158 31.62 -5.75 -7.91
CA ASP A 158 31.74 -6.43 -6.60
C ASP A 158 32.32 -5.51 -5.50
N GLY A 159 32.11 -4.20 -5.62
CA GLY A 159 32.54 -3.24 -4.60
C GLY A 159 31.79 -3.44 -3.28
N LYS A 160 32.50 -3.39 -2.15
CA LYS A 160 31.91 -3.65 -0.83
C LYS A 160 32.12 -2.47 0.12
N ILE A 161 31.05 -2.09 0.81
CA ILE A 161 31.08 -1.21 1.99
C ILE A 161 30.52 -2.00 3.17
N SER A 162 31.23 -2.02 4.30
CA SER A 162 30.77 -2.71 5.50
C SER A 162 31.19 -1.96 6.76
N ASN A 163 30.32 -1.91 7.77
CA ASN A 163 30.61 -1.30 9.07
C ASN A 163 31.08 0.16 8.96
N ALA A 164 30.48 0.94 8.05
CA ALA A 164 30.89 2.31 7.78
C ALA A 164 29.83 3.33 8.20
N ASN A 165 30.27 4.51 8.62
CA ASN A 165 29.39 5.62 9.00
C ASN A 165 29.52 6.77 8.01
N PHE A 166 28.38 7.23 7.51
CA PHE A 166 28.28 8.34 6.56
C PHE A 166 27.40 9.44 7.15
N THR A 167 28.01 10.56 7.53
CA THR A 167 27.31 11.66 8.19
C THR A 167 27.53 12.98 7.44
N TYR A 168 26.45 13.70 7.12
CA TYR A 168 26.50 15.02 6.48
C TYR A 168 27.26 15.07 5.14
N ASN A 169 27.35 13.96 4.40
CA ASN A 169 27.98 13.97 3.08
C ASN A 169 27.01 14.55 2.04
N ASN A 170 27.58 15.26 1.06
CA ASN A 170 26.80 16.00 0.08
C ASN A 170 27.28 15.73 -1.35
N ALA A 171 26.33 15.44 -2.24
CA ALA A 171 26.59 15.36 -3.67
C ALA A 171 25.69 16.34 -4.42
N THR A 172 26.22 17.01 -5.44
CA THR A 172 25.39 17.91 -6.27
C THR A 172 24.25 17.15 -6.96
N THR A 173 24.49 15.92 -7.43
CA THR A 173 23.52 15.10 -8.18
C THR A 173 23.03 13.90 -7.38
N ASN A 174 23.58 12.70 -7.59
CA ASN A 174 23.05 11.41 -7.11
C ASN A 174 23.88 10.81 -5.97
N GLY A 175 23.22 10.24 -4.96
CA GLY A 175 23.90 9.50 -3.89
C GLY A 175 24.67 10.44 -2.97
N GLY A 176 23.96 11.08 -2.04
CA GLY A 176 24.56 12.10 -1.16
C GLY A 176 25.75 11.60 -0.36
N ALA A 177 25.76 10.31 0.00
CA ALA A 177 26.92 9.63 0.54
C ALA A 177 27.58 8.70 -0.49
N VAL A 178 26.82 7.77 -1.03
CA VAL A 178 27.34 6.66 -1.84
C VAL A 178 26.66 6.62 -3.19
N ASN A 179 27.44 6.43 -4.25
CA ASN A 179 26.91 6.19 -5.59
C ASN A 179 27.51 4.90 -6.16
N ILE A 180 26.64 3.98 -6.55
CA ILE A 180 26.96 2.63 -6.97
C ILE A 180 26.64 2.48 -8.45
N LYS A 181 27.68 2.43 -9.28
CA LYS A 181 27.58 2.12 -10.70
C LYS A 181 28.03 0.70 -11.02
N GLY A 182 28.96 0.15 -10.25
CA GLY A 182 29.41 -1.24 -10.39
C GLY A 182 28.31 -2.23 -10.02
N ALA A 183 28.19 -3.31 -10.79
CA ALA A 183 27.25 -4.39 -10.50
C ALA A 183 27.71 -5.23 -9.29
N ARG A 184 26.76 -5.92 -8.64
CA ARG A 184 26.94 -6.79 -7.47
C ARG A 184 27.60 -6.12 -6.27
N ALA A 185 27.48 -4.80 -6.18
CA ALA A 185 28.01 -4.08 -5.03
C ALA A 185 27.21 -4.44 -3.77
N THR A 186 27.90 -4.52 -2.63
CA THR A 186 27.30 -4.82 -1.32
C THR A 186 27.52 -3.66 -0.37
N VAL A 187 26.46 -3.22 0.31
CA VAL A 187 26.52 -2.28 1.43
C VAL A 187 25.86 -2.92 2.63
N GLU A 188 26.60 -3.10 3.71
CA GLU A 188 26.11 -3.82 4.88
C GLU A 188 26.53 -3.18 6.22
N TYR A 189 25.75 -3.40 7.27
CA TYR A 189 26.07 -3.02 8.65
C TYR A 189 26.50 -1.55 8.80
N SER A 190 25.93 -0.65 7.99
CA SER A 190 26.42 0.72 7.84
C SER A 190 25.34 1.74 8.21
N ILE A 191 25.78 2.92 8.65
CA ILE A 191 24.90 4.01 9.10
C ILE A 191 24.98 5.18 8.10
N PHE A 192 23.82 5.70 7.70
CA PHE A 192 23.68 6.84 6.81
C PHE A 192 22.80 7.90 7.47
N GLU A 193 23.42 9.00 7.89
CA GLU A 193 22.74 10.06 8.61
C GLU A 193 22.94 11.44 7.96
N ASN A 194 21.84 12.16 7.75
CA ASN A 194 21.84 13.54 7.26
C ASN A 194 22.62 13.75 5.94
N ASN A 195 22.66 12.73 5.07
CA ASN A 195 23.31 12.85 3.76
C ASN A 195 22.33 13.48 2.75
N LYS A 196 22.89 14.24 1.79
CA LYS A 196 22.09 15.03 0.85
C LYS A 196 22.56 14.89 -0.59
N ALA A 197 21.60 14.64 -1.47
CA ALA A 197 21.75 14.69 -2.93
C ALA A 197 21.06 15.97 -3.44
N ALA A 198 21.80 17.05 -3.70
CA ALA A 198 21.21 18.40 -3.78
C ALA A 198 20.22 18.64 -4.94
N SER A 199 20.42 17.98 -6.09
CA SER A 199 19.59 18.20 -7.29
C SER A 199 19.07 16.93 -7.95
N SER A 200 19.36 15.75 -7.39
CA SER A 200 18.93 14.46 -7.94
C SER A 200 18.57 13.44 -6.86
N SER A 201 18.68 12.15 -7.15
CA SER A 201 18.01 11.07 -6.39
C SER A 201 18.95 10.36 -5.41
N GLY A 202 18.37 9.69 -4.42
CA GLY A 202 19.12 8.87 -3.45
C GLY A 202 19.89 9.74 -2.46
N GLY A 203 19.20 10.30 -1.47
CA GLY A 203 19.81 11.24 -0.52
C GLY A 203 20.99 10.64 0.22
N ALA A 204 20.99 9.34 0.53
CA ALA A 204 22.15 8.61 0.98
C ALA A 204 22.82 7.82 -0.16
N ILE A 205 22.08 6.90 -0.79
CA ILE A 205 22.62 5.95 -1.75
C ILE A 205 21.90 6.07 -3.10
N TYR A 206 22.66 6.17 -4.18
CA TYR A 206 22.14 5.99 -5.53
C TYR A 206 22.71 4.73 -6.16
N ILE A 207 21.85 3.89 -6.74
CA ILE A 207 22.22 2.59 -7.31
C ILE A 207 21.83 2.56 -8.79
N TYR A 208 22.84 2.42 -9.63
CA TYR A 208 22.72 2.18 -11.06
C TYR A 208 23.16 0.77 -11.45
N GLY A 209 24.14 0.21 -10.73
CA GLY A 209 24.61 -1.16 -10.96
C GLY A 209 23.56 -2.22 -10.64
N ASP A 210 23.56 -3.30 -11.43
CA ASP A 210 22.65 -4.43 -11.24
C ASP A 210 23.06 -5.30 -10.03
N SER A 211 22.10 -6.01 -9.46
CA SER A 211 22.27 -7.02 -8.40
C SER A 211 22.92 -6.49 -7.12
N ALA A 212 22.69 -5.21 -6.79
CA ALA A 212 23.20 -4.65 -5.55
C ALA A 212 22.49 -5.27 -4.33
N ILE A 213 23.23 -5.45 -3.24
CA ILE A 213 22.72 -5.97 -1.97
C ILE A 213 22.93 -4.90 -0.90
N ILE A 214 21.83 -4.48 -0.27
CA ILE A 214 21.83 -3.56 0.85
C ILE A 214 21.26 -4.31 2.06
N SER A 215 22.01 -4.40 3.15
CA SER A 215 21.54 -5.16 4.31
C SER A 215 21.99 -4.60 5.65
N TYR A 216 21.15 -4.72 6.68
CA TYR A 216 21.49 -4.27 8.03
C TYR A 216 21.96 -2.81 8.08
N VAL A 217 21.38 -1.94 7.25
CA VAL A 217 21.72 -0.52 7.24
C VAL A 217 20.72 0.28 8.07
N ASN A 218 21.20 1.33 8.71
CA ASN A 218 20.37 2.30 9.42
C ASN A 218 20.45 3.63 8.67
N MET A 219 19.31 4.12 8.18
CA MET A 219 19.22 5.36 7.44
C MET A 219 18.32 6.34 8.19
N THR A 220 18.83 7.54 8.44
CA THR A 220 18.11 8.55 9.21
C THR A 220 18.30 9.94 8.61
N SER A 221 17.18 10.62 8.36
CA SER A 221 17.15 12.02 7.94
C SER A 221 17.95 12.33 6.66
N ASN A 222 18.08 11.36 5.75
CA ASN A 222 18.69 11.62 4.44
C ASN A 222 17.66 12.29 3.51
N SER A 223 18.15 13.10 2.57
CA SER A 223 17.26 13.89 1.70
C SER A 223 17.71 13.97 0.24
N ALA A 224 16.75 13.77 -0.66
CA ALA A 224 16.90 14.01 -2.09
C ALA A 224 16.36 15.42 -2.45
N GLY A 225 17.32 16.32 -2.71
CA GLY A 225 17.18 17.74 -2.99
C GLY A 225 16.29 18.50 -2.01
N ASN A 226 15.52 19.47 -2.49
CA ASN A 226 14.60 20.25 -1.65
C ASN A 226 13.21 19.58 -1.54
N GLY A 227 13.16 18.23 -1.50
CA GLY A 227 11.92 17.45 -1.42
C GLY A 227 11.19 17.25 -2.75
N ASN A 228 11.81 17.62 -3.89
CA ASN A 228 11.25 17.46 -5.23
C ASN A 228 11.88 16.28 -6.00
N GLN A 229 12.92 15.64 -5.46
CA GLN A 229 13.61 14.51 -6.08
C GLN A 229 13.31 13.20 -5.34
N PRO A 230 13.33 12.06 -6.04
CA PRO A 230 12.85 10.80 -5.50
C PRO A 230 13.91 10.07 -4.65
N GLY A 231 13.45 9.22 -3.72
CA GLY A 231 14.28 8.37 -2.87
C GLY A 231 15.10 9.14 -1.86
N GLY A 232 14.49 9.53 -0.73
CA GLY A 232 15.16 10.29 0.33
C GLY A 232 16.39 9.58 0.90
N ASP A 233 16.34 8.25 0.98
CA ASP A 233 17.47 7.41 1.36
C ASP A 233 18.13 6.78 0.15
N ILE A 234 17.40 5.89 -0.54
CA ILE A 234 17.91 5.09 -1.65
C ILE A 234 17.08 5.35 -2.90
N ALA A 235 17.78 5.60 -4.01
CA ALA A 235 17.18 5.52 -5.34
C ALA A 235 17.91 4.47 -6.18
N CYS A 236 17.17 3.57 -6.81
CA CYS A 236 17.72 2.47 -7.60
C CYS A 236 17.09 2.39 -9.00
N ASN A 237 17.98 2.34 -10.00
CA ASN A 237 17.66 2.10 -11.40
C ASN A 237 18.30 0.81 -11.94
N GLY A 238 19.15 0.15 -11.14
CA GLY A 238 19.69 -1.17 -11.46
C GLY A 238 18.64 -2.27 -11.26
N LYS A 239 18.86 -3.44 -11.85
CA LYS A 239 17.98 -4.61 -11.74
C LYS A 239 18.36 -5.49 -10.55
N LEU A 240 17.43 -6.32 -10.07
CA LEU A 240 17.69 -7.37 -9.06
C LEU A 240 18.22 -6.82 -7.72
N LEU A 241 17.64 -5.72 -7.24
CA LEU A 241 18.02 -5.15 -5.94
C LEU A 241 17.51 -6.02 -4.79
N SER A 242 18.35 -6.27 -3.78
CA SER A 242 17.92 -6.82 -2.49
C SER A 242 18.15 -5.82 -1.38
N ILE A 243 17.10 -5.53 -0.59
CA ILE A 243 17.20 -4.73 0.63
C ILE A 243 16.68 -5.57 1.80
N ASN A 244 17.55 -5.89 2.75
CA ASN A 244 17.22 -6.83 3.83
C ASN A 244 17.49 -6.22 5.20
N TYR A 245 16.61 -6.47 6.17
CA TYR A 245 16.84 -6.21 7.60
C TYR A 245 17.33 -4.80 7.92
N SER A 246 16.79 -3.81 7.21
CA SER A 246 17.28 -2.42 7.25
C SER A 246 16.23 -1.49 7.83
N ASN A 247 16.69 -0.42 8.49
CA ASN A 247 15.84 0.57 9.14
C ASN A 247 15.92 1.91 8.41
N PHE A 248 14.75 2.49 8.12
CA PHE A 248 14.61 3.77 7.44
C PHE A 248 13.73 4.68 8.30
N ASN A 249 14.30 5.80 8.75
CA ASN A 249 13.62 6.70 9.68
C ASN A 249 13.71 8.16 9.25
N SER A 250 12.58 8.86 9.30
CA SER A 250 12.49 10.31 9.06
C SER A 250 13.03 10.76 7.69
N SER A 251 12.85 9.93 6.68
CA SER A 251 13.40 10.13 5.34
C SER A 251 12.46 10.98 4.47
N LEU A 252 13.05 11.85 3.65
CA LEU A 252 12.32 12.84 2.85
C LEU A 252 12.67 12.75 1.36
N GLY A 253 11.66 12.46 0.54
CA GLY A 253 11.74 12.44 -0.94
C GLY A 253 10.46 12.92 -1.60
N SER A 254 10.45 13.09 -2.93
CA SER A 254 9.21 13.39 -3.66
C SER A 254 8.41 12.14 -3.99
N ASN A 255 9.09 11.11 -4.49
CA ASN A 255 8.55 9.77 -4.70
C ASN A 255 9.38 8.79 -3.87
N GLY A 256 8.75 8.03 -2.99
CA GLY A 256 9.46 7.16 -2.08
C GLY A 256 10.21 8.00 -1.06
N GLY A 257 9.55 8.35 0.05
CA GLY A 257 10.18 9.18 1.08
C GLY A 257 11.50 8.58 1.57
N SER A 258 11.60 7.25 1.58
CA SER A 258 12.85 6.52 1.75
C SER A 258 13.36 5.93 0.44
N LEU A 259 12.57 5.07 -0.22
CA LEU A 259 13.01 4.25 -1.35
C LEU A 259 12.30 4.60 -2.65
N TYR A 260 13.10 4.94 -3.68
CA TYR A 260 12.62 5.03 -5.05
C TYR A 260 13.23 3.94 -5.93
N LEU A 261 12.38 3.11 -6.53
CA LEU A 261 12.80 1.97 -7.34
C LEU A 261 12.19 2.10 -8.74
N SER A 262 13.03 2.10 -9.78
CA SER A 262 12.58 2.25 -11.17
C SER A 262 13.37 1.39 -12.16
N GLY A 263 12.92 1.31 -13.41
CA GLY A 263 13.70 0.73 -14.51
C GLY A 263 13.55 -0.78 -14.72
N SER A 264 12.38 -1.35 -14.46
CA SER A 264 12.12 -2.80 -14.60
C SER A 264 12.98 -3.65 -13.67
N ASN A 265 12.97 -3.28 -12.39
CA ASN A 265 13.73 -3.95 -11.35
C ASN A 265 12.88 -5.05 -10.68
N ASN A 266 13.34 -6.29 -10.77
CA ASN A 266 12.80 -7.42 -10.02
C ASN A 266 13.46 -7.48 -8.63
N GLY A 267 13.07 -6.57 -7.75
CA GLY A 267 13.69 -6.40 -6.43
C GLY A 267 13.00 -7.18 -5.33
N ASN A 268 13.73 -7.42 -4.24
CA ASN A 268 13.22 -8.02 -3.00
C ASN A 268 13.51 -7.09 -1.81
N ILE A 269 12.48 -6.86 -0.99
CA ILE A 269 12.59 -6.17 0.29
C ILE A 269 12.11 -7.11 1.38
N THR A 270 12.94 -7.39 2.38
CA THR A 270 12.61 -8.35 3.44
C THR A 270 13.06 -7.86 4.81
N GLY A 271 12.18 -7.95 5.82
CA GLY A 271 12.57 -7.66 7.20
C GLY A 271 12.86 -6.19 7.48
N CYS A 272 12.34 -5.26 6.67
CA CYS A 272 12.69 -3.84 6.75
C CYS A 272 11.67 -3.03 7.56
N ASN A 273 12.15 -2.01 8.26
CA ASN A 273 11.31 -1.10 9.03
C ASN A 273 11.35 0.30 8.42
N PHE A 274 10.18 0.86 8.14
CA PHE A 274 10.00 2.21 7.63
C PHE A 274 9.18 3.00 8.64
N THR A 275 9.81 3.99 9.27
CA THR A 275 9.18 4.80 10.32
C THR A 275 9.24 6.27 9.94
N ASN A 276 8.12 6.99 10.06
CA ASN A 276 8.07 8.44 9.83
C ASN A 276 8.60 8.86 8.45
N CYS A 277 8.45 8.01 7.43
CA CYS A 277 8.89 8.33 6.08
C CYS A 277 7.83 9.19 5.38
N TYR A 278 8.26 10.26 4.72
CA TYR A 278 7.36 11.21 4.09
C TYR A 278 7.74 11.48 2.63
N ALA A 279 6.72 11.41 1.76
CA ALA A 279 6.83 11.77 0.36
C ALA A 279 5.93 12.96 0.00
N THR A 280 6.44 13.92 -0.77
CA THR A 280 5.61 15.04 -1.23
C THR A 280 4.61 14.66 -2.32
N LEU A 281 4.86 13.56 -3.05
CA LEU A 281 4.01 13.09 -4.16
C LEU A 281 3.55 11.65 -3.94
N LEU A 282 4.43 10.65 -4.06
CA LEU A 282 4.02 9.24 -4.16
C LEU A 282 4.76 8.36 -3.17
N GLY A 283 4.06 7.45 -2.49
CA GLY A 283 4.71 6.41 -1.68
C GLY A 283 5.50 6.99 -0.51
N GLY A 284 4.85 7.23 0.64
CA GLY A 284 5.50 7.89 1.77
C GLY A 284 6.79 7.20 2.23
N ALA A 285 6.86 5.87 2.16
CA ALA A 285 8.09 5.12 2.32
C ALA A 285 8.69 4.70 0.97
N ILE A 286 7.89 4.02 0.13
CA ILE A 286 8.37 3.35 -1.08
C ILE A 286 7.56 3.82 -2.29
N SER A 287 8.24 4.24 -3.35
CA SER A 287 7.66 4.35 -4.68
C SER A 287 8.40 3.45 -5.64
N TRP A 288 7.68 2.47 -6.18
CA TRP A 288 8.23 1.46 -7.07
C TRP A 288 7.51 1.51 -8.41
N GLN A 289 8.25 1.70 -9.49
CA GLN A 289 7.68 1.98 -10.80
C GLN A 289 8.21 1.03 -11.89
N LYS A 290 7.30 0.69 -12.82
CA LYS A 290 7.55 -0.05 -14.07
C LYS A 290 8.38 -1.34 -13.87
N SER A 291 8.04 -2.12 -12.85
CA SER A 291 8.81 -3.26 -12.37
C SER A 291 7.97 -4.55 -12.29
N GLU A 292 8.60 -5.71 -12.30
CA GLU A 292 7.91 -7.00 -12.35
C GLU A 292 8.37 -7.90 -11.19
N ASN A 293 7.50 -8.82 -10.76
CA ASN A 293 7.83 -9.85 -9.76
C ASN A 293 8.40 -9.26 -8.45
N ILE A 294 7.81 -8.15 -8.01
CA ILE A 294 8.21 -7.43 -6.81
C ILE A 294 7.88 -8.26 -5.58
N ARG A 295 8.82 -8.38 -4.65
CA ARG A 295 8.61 -9.07 -3.37
C ARG A 295 8.84 -8.12 -2.20
N LEU A 296 7.84 -8.04 -1.32
CA LEU A 296 7.90 -7.31 -0.06
C LEU A 296 7.42 -8.23 1.06
N ILE A 297 8.31 -8.59 1.97
CA ILE A 297 8.07 -9.64 2.95
C ILE A 297 8.52 -9.18 4.34
N ASP A 298 7.81 -9.59 5.39
CA ASP A 298 8.20 -9.40 6.80
C ASP A 298 8.54 -7.94 7.16
N SER A 299 7.87 -6.96 6.56
CA SER A 299 8.25 -5.55 6.65
C SER A 299 7.19 -4.71 7.38
N TYR A 300 7.67 -3.69 8.09
CA TYR A 300 6.85 -2.82 8.93
C TYR A 300 6.85 -1.38 8.42
N PHE A 301 5.68 -0.78 8.33
CA PHE A 301 5.47 0.61 7.93
C PHE A 301 4.68 1.33 9.01
N TYR A 302 5.30 2.32 9.63
CA TYR A 302 4.68 3.11 10.70
C TYR A 302 4.74 4.59 10.41
N ASN A 303 3.60 5.26 10.53
CA ASN A 303 3.50 6.71 10.38
C ASN A 303 4.11 7.20 9.05
N CYS A 304 3.92 6.44 7.98
CA CYS A 304 4.40 6.80 6.65
C CYS A 304 3.32 7.59 5.91
N SER A 305 3.70 8.66 5.21
CA SER A 305 2.69 9.54 4.59
C SER A 305 3.06 10.14 3.23
N CYS A 306 2.01 10.36 2.41
CA CYS A 306 2.09 11.15 1.16
C CYS A 306 1.11 12.32 1.08
N GLY A 307 1.57 13.42 0.46
CA GLY A 307 0.76 14.62 0.23
C GLY A 307 0.84 15.63 1.37
N ARG A 308 0.27 16.82 1.18
CA ARG A 308 0.34 17.89 2.20
C ARG A 308 -0.72 17.67 3.27
N ILE A 309 -0.35 17.85 4.53
CA ILE A 309 -1.28 17.84 5.68
C ILE A 309 -2.35 18.96 5.59
N GLN A 310 -2.26 19.88 4.60
CA GLN A 310 -3.26 20.92 4.35
C GLN A 310 -3.40 21.23 2.85
N ALA A 311 -4.50 20.82 2.20
CA ALA A 311 -5.04 21.48 1.00
C ALA A 311 -6.49 21.08 0.71
N THR A 312 -7.38 22.08 0.70
CA THR A 312 -8.82 21.95 0.45
C THR A 312 -9.22 21.89 -1.03
N THR A 313 -8.29 21.82 -2.00
CA THR A 313 -8.65 21.95 -3.44
C THR A 313 -7.69 21.32 -4.47
N ALA A 314 -6.83 20.36 -4.14
CA ALA A 314 -5.87 19.84 -5.12
C ALA A 314 -6.54 18.99 -6.23
N THR A 315 -6.70 19.54 -7.44
CA THR A 315 -7.31 18.91 -8.62
C THR A 315 -6.36 18.02 -9.46
N GLY A 316 -5.07 17.89 -9.11
CA GLY A 316 -4.09 17.05 -9.86
C GLY A 316 -3.92 15.64 -9.31
N ASP A 317 -3.76 14.61 -10.16
CA ASP A 317 -3.60 13.17 -9.81
C ASP A 317 -2.26 12.79 -9.12
N GLY A 318 -1.76 13.61 -8.20
CA GLY A 318 -0.36 13.56 -7.75
C GLY A 318 -0.05 12.78 -6.48
N HIS A 319 -1.03 12.44 -5.63
CA HIS A 319 -0.77 11.91 -4.28
C HIS A 319 -1.36 10.51 -4.07
N HIS A 320 -0.52 9.48 -4.03
CA HIS A 320 -0.97 8.09 -3.96
C HIS A 320 -0.05 7.23 -3.09
N GLY A 321 -0.65 6.37 -2.24
CA GLY A 321 0.05 5.36 -1.45
C GLY A 321 0.81 5.92 -0.25
N GLY A 322 0.15 6.04 0.90
CA GLY A 322 0.75 6.71 2.08
C GLY A 322 2.00 6.03 2.60
N ALA A 323 2.11 4.71 2.51
CA ALA A 323 3.36 3.99 2.68
C ALA A 323 3.98 3.61 1.34
N ILE A 324 3.19 2.99 0.45
CA ILE A 324 3.70 2.39 -0.78
C ILE A 324 2.87 2.79 -1.99
N ASN A 325 3.56 3.17 -3.06
CA ASN A 325 3.00 3.40 -4.37
C ASN A 325 3.64 2.46 -5.41
N PHE A 326 2.82 1.61 -6.02
CA PHE A 326 3.18 0.75 -7.14
C PHE A 326 2.55 1.26 -8.43
N GLN A 327 3.38 1.67 -9.41
CA GLN A 327 2.90 2.20 -10.69
C GLN A 327 3.51 1.47 -11.88
N GLY A 328 2.65 0.87 -12.70
CA GLY A 328 3.04 0.07 -13.85
C GLY A 328 3.71 -1.25 -13.47
N ASN A 329 3.49 -1.74 -12.24
CA ASN A 329 4.11 -2.97 -11.78
C ASN A 329 3.20 -4.19 -11.99
N THR A 330 3.79 -5.36 -12.22
CA THR A 330 3.06 -6.60 -12.46
C THR A 330 3.56 -7.71 -11.54
N GLY A 331 2.65 -8.60 -11.09
CA GLY A 331 3.02 -9.74 -10.25
C GLY A 331 3.60 -9.36 -8.89
N ASN A 332 3.05 -8.33 -8.23
CA ASN A 332 3.51 -7.93 -6.90
C ASN A 332 3.10 -9.00 -5.88
N PHE A 333 4.05 -9.39 -5.02
CA PHE A 333 3.83 -10.32 -3.91
C PHE A 333 4.21 -9.63 -2.60
N ILE A 334 3.19 -9.35 -1.79
CA ILE A 334 3.35 -8.76 -0.46
C ILE A 334 2.87 -9.77 0.57
N ASP A 335 3.72 -10.09 1.54
CA ASP A 335 3.41 -11.10 2.54
C ASP A 335 3.91 -10.71 3.94
N ASN A 336 3.11 -11.01 4.96
CA ASN A 336 3.46 -10.81 6.37
C ASN A 336 3.96 -9.38 6.67
N CYS A 337 3.29 -8.37 6.11
CA CYS A 337 3.64 -6.97 6.31
C CYS A 337 2.59 -6.26 7.19
N THR A 338 3.03 -5.25 7.94
CA THR A 338 2.12 -4.42 8.74
C THR A 338 2.24 -2.95 8.36
N PHE A 339 1.10 -2.31 8.15
CA PHE A 339 0.93 -0.90 7.83
C PHE A 339 0.11 -0.26 8.94
N ASP A 340 0.76 0.54 9.78
CA ASP A 340 0.12 1.21 10.91
C ASP A 340 0.22 2.73 10.76
N THR A 341 -0.92 3.40 10.94
CA THR A 341 -1.00 4.86 10.98
C THR A 341 -0.46 5.50 9.69
N CYS A 342 -0.69 4.85 8.54
CA CYS A 342 -0.26 5.37 7.26
C CYS A 342 -1.31 6.32 6.67
N PHE A 343 -0.85 7.40 6.04
CA PHE A 343 -1.73 8.46 5.56
C PHE A 343 -1.43 8.85 4.11
N CYS A 344 -2.47 9.04 3.30
CA CYS A 344 -2.33 9.82 2.08
C CYS A 344 -3.46 10.82 1.87
N GLU A 345 -3.11 11.97 1.32
CA GLU A 345 -4.10 13.01 0.99
C GLU A 345 -5.15 12.51 -0.02
N LYS A 346 -4.84 11.56 -0.90
CA LYS A 346 -5.81 11.03 -1.86
C LYS A 346 -6.00 9.52 -1.73
N ASP A 347 -5.40 8.74 -2.61
CA ASP A 347 -5.76 7.34 -2.77
C ASP A 347 -4.79 6.43 -2.00
N GLY A 348 -5.32 5.43 -1.29
CA GLY A 348 -4.51 4.39 -0.64
C GLY A 348 -3.71 4.94 0.53
N GLY A 349 -4.34 5.10 1.70
CA GLY A 349 -3.68 5.66 2.88
C GLY A 349 -2.48 4.83 3.34
N ALA A 350 -2.45 3.52 3.10
CA ALA A 350 -1.22 2.72 3.16
C ALA A 350 -0.66 2.44 1.77
N PHE A 351 -1.52 2.00 0.86
CA PHE A 351 -1.08 1.21 -0.28
C PHE A 351 -1.85 1.60 -1.54
N PHE A 352 -1.13 1.91 -2.61
CA PHE A 352 -1.71 2.20 -3.91
C PHE A 352 -1.07 1.34 -4.98
N VAL A 353 -1.90 0.70 -5.81
CA VAL A 353 -1.44 -0.07 -6.97
C VAL A 353 -2.15 0.38 -8.22
N SER A 354 -1.36 0.74 -9.23
CA SER A 354 -1.83 1.03 -10.57
C SER A 354 -1.07 0.18 -11.57
N SER A 355 -1.74 -0.74 -12.25
CA SER A 355 -1.15 -1.49 -13.38
C SER A 355 -2.19 -1.67 -14.47
N SER A 356 -1.83 -1.57 -15.75
CA SER A 356 -2.72 -1.97 -16.85
C SER A 356 -2.57 -3.45 -17.21
N SER A 357 -1.95 -4.27 -16.36
CA SER A 357 -1.66 -5.68 -16.65
C SER A 357 -2.75 -6.61 -16.14
N SER A 358 -2.95 -7.75 -16.82
CA SER A 358 -3.82 -8.83 -16.35
C SER A 358 -3.24 -9.63 -15.18
N VAL A 359 -1.92 -9.52 -14.94
CA VAL A 359 -1.23 -10.21 -13.84
C VAL A 359 -1.53 -9.46 -12.55
N GLY A 360 -2.38 -10.07 -11.72
CA GLY A 360 -2.79 -9.51 -10.45
C GLY A 360 -1.65 -9.40 -9.43
N SER A 361 -1.90 -8.64 -8.37
CA SER A 361 -1.05 -8.59 -7.19
C SER A 361 -1.61 -9.51 -6.11
N GLN A 362 -0.73 -10.22 -5.41
CA GLN A 362 -1.08 -10.98 -4.21
C GLN A 362 -0.65 -10.20 -2.96
N VAL A 363 -1.58 -10.08 -2.02
CA VAL A 363 -1.32 -9.55 -0.67
C VAL A 363 -1.80 -10.61 0.32
N SER A 364 -0.90 -11.12 1.15
CA SER A 364 -1.24 -12.15 2.14
C SER A 364 -0.73 -11.86 3.53
N ASN A 365 -1.47 -12.32 4.55
CA ASN A 365 -1.06 -12.25 5.95
C ASN A 365 -0.68 -10.83 6.41
N CYS A 366 -1.24 -9.79 5.78
CA CYS A 366 -0.92 -8.41 6.09
C CYS A 366 -1.94 -7.79 7.04
N THR A 367 -1.48 -6.86 7.87
CA THR A 367 -2.33 -6.05 8.73
C THR A 367 -2.26 -4.59 8.31
N PHE A 368 -3.41 -3.99 8.01
CA PHE A 368 -3.58 -2.56 7.77
C PHE A 368 -4.37 -2.01 8.94
N MET A 369 -3.77 -1.11 9.72
CA MET A 369 -4.41 -0.54 10.90
C MET A 369 -4.25 0.96 10.96
N ASN A 370 -5.32 1.64 11.40
CA ASN A 370 -5.33 3.10 11.61
C ASN A 370 -4.94 3.90 10.35
N CYS A 371 -5.14 3.34 9.15
CA CYS A 371 -4.76 3.99 7.92
C CYS A 371 -5.83 5.00 7.49
N TYR A 372 -5.41 6.16 6.98
CA TYR A 372 -6.32 7.28 6.70
C TYR A 372 -6.13 7.85 5.29
N SER A 373 -7.23 8.23 4.65
CA SER A 373 -7.20 8.92 3.36
C SER A 373 -8.31 9.95 3.19
N VAL A 374 -8.07 11.01 2.40
CA VAL A 374 -9.02 12.14 2.27
C VAL A 374 -9.84 12.08 0.97
N PHE A 375 -9.20 12.13 -0.20
CA PHE A 375 -9.92 12.23 -1.48
C PHE A 375 -9.81 10.93 -2.30
N ARG A 376 -10.84 10.53 -3.07
CA ARG A 376 -10.78 9.38 -4.02
C ARG A 376 -10.26 8.09 -3.35
N SER A 377 -10.92 7.73 -2.27
CA SER A 377 -10.29 7.05 -1.13
C SER A 377 -10.47 5.54 -1.12
N GLY A 378 -9.49 4.84 -0.54
CA GLY A 378 -9.53 3.47 -0.02
C GLY A 378 -8.47 3.40 1.06
N ALA A 379 -8.84 3.66 2.33
CA ALA A 379 -7.88 4.19 3.31
C ALA A 379 -6.72 3.27 3.65
N ALA A 380 -6.89 1.96 3.52
CA ALA A 380 -5.77 1.05 3.47
C ALA A 380 -5.27 0.92 2.03
N ILE A 381 -6.12 0.42 1.13
CA ILE A 381 -5.74 0.05 -0.23
C ILE A 381 -6.60 0.75 -1.28
N CYS A 382 -5.94 1.33 -2.28
CA CYS A 382 -6.59 1.70 -3.54
C CYS A 382 -6.02 0.89 -4.71
N TRP A 383 -6.92 0.20 -5.42
CA TRP A 383 -6.63 -0.57 -6.62
C TRP A 383 -7.06 0.18 -7.87
N LYS A 384 -6.12 0.52 -8.74
CA LYS A 384 -6.36 1.16 -10.04
C LYS A 384 -5.97 0.22 -11.18
N ASP A 385 -6.96 -0.21 -11.95
CA ASP A 385 -6.81 -1.09 -13.12
C ASP A 385 -6.07 -2.44 -12.85
N ASN A 386 -5.88 -2.87 -11.59
CA ASN A 386 -5.18 -4.10 -11.19
C ASN A 386 -6.11 -5.11 -10.50
N ASN A 387 -5.86 -6.40 -10.70
CA ASN A 387 -6.55 -7.51 -10.04
C ASN A 387 -5.86 -7.84 -8.71
N GLY A 388 -6.61 -7.91 -7.60
CA GLY A 388 -6.07 -8.25 -6.28
C GLY A 388 -6.49 -9.64 -5.81
N LEU A 389 -5.53 -10.47 -5.40
CA LEU A 389 -5.75 -11.67 -4.58
C LEU A 389 -5.33 -11.37 -3.14
N LEU A 390 -6.31 -11.26 -2.24
CA LEU A 390 -6.11 -10.94 -0.83
C LEU A 390 -6.42 -12.18 0.01
N ILE A 391 -5.45 -12.64 0.80
CA ILE A 391 -5.59 -13.85 1.61
C ILE A 391 -5.17 -13.57 3.06
N ASN A 392 -6.00 -13.91 4.04
CA ASN A 392 -5.69 -13.78 5.47
C ASN A 392 -5.29 -12.35 5.89
N ASN A 393 -5.89 -11.32 5.30
CA ASN A 393 -5.55 -9.93 5.61
C ASN A 393 -6.50 -9.32 6.64
N LYS A 394 -6.01 -8.36 7.42
CA LYS A 394 -6.80 -7.60 8.40
C LYS A 394 -6.80 -6.11 8.07
N PHE A 395 -7.98 -5.51 8.10
CA PHE A 395 -8.22 -4.09 7.90
C PHE A 395 -8.96 -3.53 9.11
N ILE A 396 -8.24 -2.81 9.96
CA ILE A 396 -8.71 -2.43 11.31
C ILE A 396 -8.66 -0.91 11.45
N ASN A 397 -9.76 -0.29 11.88
CA ASN A 397 -9.83 1.15 12.15
C ASN A 397 -9.36 2.03 10.96
N CYS A 398 -9.53 1.57 9.71
CA CYS A 398 -9.15 2.37 8.55
C CYS A 398 -10.29 3.35 8.22
N SER A 399 -9.93 4.58 7.85
CA SER A 399 -10.90 5.67 7.70
C SER A 399 -10.68 6.49 6.43
N ALA A 400 -11.77 6.74 5.69
CA ALA A 400 -11.76 7.56 4.49
C ALA A 400 -12.78 8.68 4.58
N LEU A 401 -12.46 9.87 4.06
CA LEU A 401 -13.46 10.94 4.04
C LEU A 401 -14.54 10.71 2.97
N TRP A 402 -14.22 10.05 1.84
CA TRP A 402 -15.16 9.90 0.72
C TRP A 402 -15.73 8.49 0.62
N ASP A 403 -14.98 7.51 0.13
CA ASP A 403 -15.53 6.18 -0.17
C ASP A 403 -14.55 5.08 0.30
N GLY A 404 -15.04 3.87 0.59
CA GLY A 404 -14.21 2.70 0.93
C GLY A 404 -13.30 2.88 2.15
N GLY A 405 -13.85 2.71 3.36
CA GLY A 405 -13.07 2.91 4.60
C GLY A 405 -11.81 2.04 4.71
N ALA A 406 -11.79 0.85 4.12
CA ALA A 406 -10.59 0.02 3.98
C ALA A 406 -10.08 -0.01 2.53
N ILE A 407 -10.92 -0.44 1.58
CA ILE A 407 -10.51 -0.70 0.20
C ILE A 407 -11.40 0.04 -0.78
N TYR A 408 -10.75 0.59 -1.81
CA TYR A 408 -11.42 1.21 -2.94
C TYR A 408 -10.86 0.72 -4.25
N TYR A 409 -11.78 0.35 -5.12
CA TYR A 409 -11.47 0.09 -6.51
C TYR A 409 -11.66 1.39 -7.29
N ARG A 410 -10.63 1.83 -8.01
CA ARG A 410 -10.63 3.07 -8.78
C ARG A 410 -10.76 2.78 -10.27
N HIS A 411 -11.65 3.52 -10.94
CA HIS A 411 -11.83 3.47 -12.39
C HIS A 411 -10.80 4.30 -13.17
N HIS A 412 -10.28 3.76 -14.27
CA HIS A 412 -9.66 4.58 -15.32
C HIS A 412 -9.80 4.02 -16.74
N THR A 413 -9.55 2.73 -16.98
CA THR A 413 -9.49 2.23 -18.38
C THR A 413 -10.08 0.83 -18.60
N GLY A 414 -10.81 0.30 -17.62
CA GLY A 414 -11.45 -1.02 -17.71
C GLY A 414 -10.52 -2.19 -17.36
N GLY A 415 -9.46 -1.97 -16.57
CA GLY A 415 -8.45 -2.99 -16.22
C GLY A 415 -8.84 -3.94 -15.08
N CYS A 416 -9.51 -3.46 -14.02
CA CYS A 416 -9.95 -4.31 -12.91
C CYS A 416 -10.98 -5.33 -13.42
N SER A 417 -10.64 -6.62 -13.40
CA SER A 417 -11.47 -7.68 -13.95
C SER A 417 -11.92 -8.67 -12.88
N ASN A 418 -11.02 -9.10 -11.99
CA ASN A 418 -11.33 -10.09 -10.96
C ASN A 418 -10.54 -9.81 -9.68
N ASN A 419 -11.25 -9.62 -8.57
CA ASN A 419 -10.68 -9.51 -7.23
C ASN A 419 -11.23 -10.62 -6.35
N THR A 420 -10.35 -11.20 -5.54
CA THR A 420 -10.70 -12.30 -4.65
C THR A 420 -10.13 -12.05 -3.26
N HIS A 421 -10.99 -12.15 -2.26
CA HIS A 421 -10.67 -11.98 -0.85
C HIS A 421 -11.05 -13.26 -0.12
N ILE A 422 -10.09 -13.87 0.55
CA ILE A 422 -10.26 -15.14 1.27
C ILE A 422 -9.76 -14.94 2.69
N ASN A 423 -10.58 -15.30 3.68
CA ASN A 423 -10.21 -15.21 5.11
C ASN A 423 -9.81 -13.79 5.55
N CYS A 424 -10.42 -12.76 4.96
CA CYS A 424 -10.11 -11.38 5.30
C CYS A 424 -11.05 -10.84 6.40
N THR A 425 -10.53 -9.99 7.27
CA THR A 425 -11.31 -9.30 8.31
C THR A 425 -11.32 -7.79 8.07
N PHE A 426 -12.51 -7.20 8.07
CA PHE A 426 -12.76 -5.77 7.98
C PHE A 426 -13.46 -5.32 9.25
N GLU A 427 -12.72 -4.66 10.13
CA GLU A 427 -13.16 -4.29 11.47
C GLU A 427 -13.07 -2.79 11.72
N ASN A 428 -14.16 -2.20 12.23
CA ASN A 428 -14.22 -0.80 12.67
C ASN A 428 -13.80 0.22 11.59
N ASN A 429 -14.00 -0.09 10.31
CA ASN A 429 -13.66 0.83 9.23
C ASN A 429 -14.80 1.85 9.03
N ASN A 430 -14.44 3.11 8.81
CA ASN A 430 -15.42 4.19 8.74
C ASN A 430 -15.23 5.06 7.49
N VAL A 431 -16.33 5.54 6.94
CA VAL A 431 -16.29 6.41 5.77
C VAL A 431 -17.30 7.57 5.83
N GLY A 432 -16.88 8.71 5.30
CA GLY A 432 -17.74 9.89 5.22
C GLY A 432 -18.86 9.84 4.17
N ARG A 433 -18.83 8.89 3.21
CA ARG A 433 -19.92 8.63 2.26
C ARG A 433 -20.29 7.15 2.17
N ASN A 434 -19.71 6.38 1.24
CA ASN A 434 -20.23 5.06 0.86
C ASN A 434 -19.23 3.92 1.09
N GLY A 435 -19.73 2.77 1.56
CA GLY A 435 -18.94 1.56 1.74
C GLY A 435 -18.00 1.64 2.92
N GLY A 436 -18.51 1.42 4.13
CA GLY A 436 -17.74 1.60 5.38
C GLY A 436 -16.46 0.77 5.42
N ALA A 437 -16.47 -0.42 4.83
CA ALA A 437 -15.26 -1.18 4.53
C ALA A 437 -14.86 -1.04 3.06
N LEU A 438 -15.79 -1.29 2.13
CA LEU A 438 -15.47 -1.51 0.73
C LEU A 438 -16.33 -0.68 -0.20
N TYR A 439 -15.68 0.00 -1.14
CA TYR A 439 -16.34 0.58 -2.30
C TYR A 439 -15.96 -0.20 -3.55
N LEU A 440 -16.95 -0.86 -4.15
CA LEU A 440 -16.79 -1.76 -5.28
C LEU A 440 -17.38 -1.14 -6.52
N CYS A 441 -16.55 -0.99 -7.54
CA CYS A 441 -16.99 -0.51 -8.83
C CYS A 441 -16.28 -1.26 -9.96
N THR A 442 -17.05 -1.72 -10.96
CA THR A 442 -16.60 -2.42 -12.18
C THR A 442 -15.46 -3.43 -12.00
N SER A 443 -15.78 -4.56 -11.39
CA SER A 443 -14.96 -5.77 -11.40
C SER A 443 -15.83 -6.93 -10.93
N ASN A 444 -15.39 -8.16 -11.20
CA ASN A 444 -15.91 -9.32 -10.50
C ASN A 444 -15.23 -9.37 -9.13
N ASN A 445 -16.00 -9.32 -8.05
CA ASN A 445 -15.46 -9.34 -6.69
C ASN A 445 -16.00 -10.57 -5.98
N THR A 446 -15.08 -11.39 -5.45
CA THR A 446 -15.39 -12.59 -4.67
C THR A 446 -14.89 -12.41 -3.25
N TYR A 447 -15.76 -12.64 -2.28
CA TYR A 447 -15.46 -12.68 -0.85
C TYR A 447 -15.86 -14.05 -0.31
N GLU A 448 -14.89 -14.75 0.26
CA GLU A 448 -15.05 -16.10 0.79
C GLU A 448 -14.48 -16.17 2.21
N ASN A 449 -15.28 -16.65 3.15
CA ASN A 449 -14.88 -16.75 4.55
C ASN A 449 -14.37 -15.42 5.13
N CYS A 450 -15.02 -14.31 4.75
CA CYS A 450 -14.65 -12.97 5.19
C CYS A 450 -15.57 -12.49 6.33
N ILE A 451 -15.02 -11.66 7.22
CA ILE A 451 -15.72 -11.07 8.35
C ILE A 451 -15.77 -9.55 8.19
N PHE A 452 -16.96 -8.96 8.30
CA PHE A 452 -17.21 -7.53 8.27
C PHE A 452 -17.91 -7.12 9.56
N ILE A 453 -17.17 -6.47 10.46
CA ILE A 453 -17.67 -6.12 11.80
C ILE A 453 -17.52 -4.63 12.08
N ASN A 454 -18.56 -4.00 12.63
CA ASN A 454 -18.55 -2.62 13.12
C ASN A 454 -18.13 -1.56 12.08
N ASN A 455 -18.32 -1.81 10.79
CA ASN A 455 -18.01 -0.83 9.76
C ASN A 455 -19.16 0.19 9.62
N THR A 456 -18.84 1.44 9.31
CA THR A 456 -19.82 2.53 9.26
C THR A 456 -19.66 3.39 8.03
N ALA A 457 -20.79 3.80 7.45
CA ALA A 457 -20.84 4.71 6.31
C ALA A 457 -21.93 5.76 6.54
N ASN A 458 -21.63 7.05 6.33
CA ASN A 458 -22.62 8.11 6.56
C ASN A 458 -23.73 8.17 5.49
N GLU A 459 -23.48 7.66 4.28
CA GLU A 459 -24.46 7.66 3.19
C GLU A 459 -25.04 6.27 2.94
N THR A 460 -24.34 5.34 2.30
CA THR A 460 -24.92 4.02 1.98
C THR A 460 -23.92 2.87 2.05
N GLY A 461 -24.42 1.67 2.37
CA GLY A 461 -23.61 0.45 2.46
C GLY A 461 -22.66 0.49 3.65
N GLY A 462 -23.19 0.24 4.86
CA GLY A 462 -22.41 0.31 6.09
C GLY A 462 -21.15 -0.56 6.07
N ALA A 463 -21.14 -1.68 5.34
CA ALA A 463 -19.93 -2.43 5.01
C ALA A 463 -19.52 -2.26 3.54
N ILE A 464 -20.43 -2.55 2.60
CA ILE A 464 -20.10 -2.65 1.17
C ILE A 464 -21.05 -1.77 0.35
N TYR A 465 -20.45 -0.95 -0.51
CA TYR A 465 -21.18 -0.26 -1.57
C TYR A 465 -20.81 -0.86 -2.93
N TYR A 466 -21.77 -1.51 -3.59
CA TYR A 466 -21.59 -2.12 -4.90
C TYR A 466 -22.29 -1.30 -6.00
N LEU A 467 -21.48 -0.58 -6.77
CA LEU A 467 -21.93 0.34 -7.81
C LEU A 467 -21.92 -0.29 -9.20
N TYR A 468 -23.06 -0.21 -9.90
CA TYR A 468 -23.12 -0.45 -11.35
C TYR A 468 -22.57 0.73 -12.14
N ASN A 469 -21.76 0.44 -13.16
CA ASN A 469 -21.34 1.44 -14.14
C ASN A 469 -21.70 0.95 -15.55
N SER A 470 -22.65 1.63 -16.18
CA SER A 470 -23.17 1.28 -17.50
C SER A 470 -22.13 1.37 -18.62
N ASN A 471 -21.00 2.04 -18.40
CA ASN A 471 -19.91 2.10 -19.37
C ASN A 471 -19.14 0.77 -19.49
N TYR A 472 -19.29 -0.14 -18.52
CA TYR A 472 -18.57 -1.41 -18.47
C TYR A 472 -19.50 -2.59 -18.13
N PRO A 473 -20.51 -2.89 -18.96
CA PRO A 473 -21.58 -3.83 -18.61
C PRO A 473 -21.10 -5.28 -18.38
N ASN A 474 -19.98 -5.68 -19.01
CA ASN A 474 -19.47 -7.06 -19.00
C ASN A 474 -18.52 -7.39 -17.82
N LYS A 475 -18.33 -6.50 -16.84
CA LYS A 475 -17.38 -6.68 -15.72
C LYS A 475 -17.99 -6.34 -14.36
N ASN A 476 -19.11 -6.98 -14.07
CA ASN A 476 -19.87 -6.70 -12.85
C ASN A 476 -20.40 -8.02 -12.29
N GLY A 477 -19.82 -8.45 -11.18
CA GLY A 477 -20.37 -9.53 -10.37
C GLY A 477 -19.90 -9.40 -8.92
N LEU A 478 -20.79 -9.75 -7.99
CA LEU A 478 -20.49 -9.80 -6.57
C LEU A 478 -20.82 -11.19 -6.07
N ILE A 479 -19.81 -11.92 -5.62
CA ILE A 479 -19.93 -13.22 -4.99
C ILE A 479 -19.54 -13.06 -3.53
N ILE A 480 -20.45 -13.41 -2.63
CA ILE A 480 -20.24 -13.44 -1.18
C ILE A 480 -20.66 -14.82 -0.71
N ARG A 481 -19.73 -15.56 -0.10
CA ARG A 481 -20.00 -16.89 0.41
C ARG A 481 -19.28 -17.16 1.72
N ASP A 482 -19.97 -17.86 2.62
CA ASP A 482 -19.41 -18.27 3.90
C ASP A 482 -18.94 -17.06 4.74
N CYS A 483 -19.60 -15.91 4.59
CA CYS A 483 -19.20 -14.65 5.21
C CYS A 483 -20.05 -14.31 6.44
N GLU A 484 -19.50 -13.42 7.28
CA GLU A 484 -20.21 -12.83 8.42
C GLU A 484 -20.23 -11.30 8.31
N PHE A 485 -21.40 -10.71 8.47
CA PHE A 485 -21.61 -9.28 8.61
C PHE A 485 -22.29 -9.01 9.95
N SER A 486 -21.62 -8.26 10.84
CA SER A 486 -22.16 -7.95 12.16
C SER A 486 -21.98 -6.48 12.54
N ASN A 487 -23.03 -5.86 13.09
CA ASN A 487 -22.98 -4.51 13.67
C ASN A 487 -22.48 -3.39 12.73
N ASN A 488 -22.66 -3.53 11.41
CA ASN A 488 -22.33 -2.46 10.47
C ASN A 488 -23.54 -1.52 10.35
N THR A 489 -23.33 -0.21 10.50
CA THR A 489 -24.40 0.75 10.83
C THR A 489 -24.19 2.14 10.22
N ASN A 490 -25.08 3.08 10.59
CA ASN A 490 -25.08 4.52 10.29
C ASN A 490 -25.31 4.91 8.83
N ALA A 491 -25.64 3.93 7.98
CA ALA A 491 -26.00 4.19 6.60
C ALA A 491 -27.45 4.71 6.50
N THR A 492 -27.68 5.63 5.56
CA THR A 492 -29.01 6.03 5.13
C THR A 492 -29.75 4.84 4.51
N ASN A 493 -29.07 4.07 3.65
CA ASN A 493 -29.60 2.84 3.04
C ASN A 493 -28.58 1.70 3.12
N ALA A 494 -29.08 0.47 3.32
CA ALA A 494 -28.29 -0.75 3.50
C ALA A 494 -27.32 -0.69 4.68
N GLY A 495 -27.71 -1.26 5.83
CA GLY A 495 -26.81 -1.38 6.99
C GLY A 495 -25.55 -2.21 6.67
N PHE A 496 -25.66 -3.20 5.77
CA PHE A 496 -24.50 -3.95 5.27
C PHE A 496 -24.15 -3.62 3.82
N ILE A 497 -25.00 -4.02 2.87
CA ILE A 497 -24.63 -4.05 1.45
C ILE A 497 -25.65 -3.30 0.60
N TYR A 498 -25.19 -2.22 -0.03
CA TYR A 498 -25.96 -1.53 -1.06
C TYR A 498 -25.64 -2.13 -2.43
N ILE A 499 -26.66 -2.65 -3.12
CA ILE A 499 -26.51 -3.42 -4.36
C ILE A 499 -27.20 -2.67 -5.51
N SER A 500 -26.40 -2.13 -6.42
CA SER A 500 -26.90 -1.53 -7.67
C SER A 500 -26.40 -2.22 -8.94
N GLY A 501 -25.43 -3.13 -8.84
CA GLY A 501 -24.89 -3.92 -9.95
C GLY A 501 -25.54 -5.30 -10.17
N PRO A 502 -25.37 -5.88 -11.37
CA PRO A 502 -25.91 -7.19 -11.74
C PRO A 502 -25.02 -8.35 -11.25
N ASN A 503 -25.49 -9.59 -11.45
CA ASN A 503 -24.76 -10.84 -11.17
C ASN A 503 -24.33 -10.96 -9.70
N VAL A 504 -25.31 -11.02 -8.81
CA VAL A 504 -25.09 -11.06 -7.36
C VAL A 504 -25.42 -12.44 -6.83
N PHE A 505 -24.41 -13.08 -6.22
CA PHE A 505 -24.50 -14.38 -5.59
C PHE A 505 -24.14 -14.21 -4.11
N ILE A 506 -25.11 -14.36 -3.22
CA ILE A 506 -24.90 -14.27 -1.77
C ILE A 506 -25.40 -15.57 -1.16
N THR A 507 -24.48 -16.35 -0.59
CA THR A 507 -24.79 -17.70 -0.08
C THR A 507 -24.14 -17.99 1.25
N ASN A 508 -24.80 -18.76 2.11
CA ASN A 508 -24.23 -19.21 3.39
C ASN A 508 -23.65 -18.06 4.22
N THR A 509 -24.35 -16.94 4.26
CA THR A 509 -23.89 -15.69 4.88
C THR A 509 -24.82 -15.27 6.01
N THR A 510 -24.23 -14.77 7.10
CA THR A 510 -24.95 -14.22 8.25
C THR A 510 -24.91 -12.71 8.23
N PHE A 511 -26.08 -12.07 8.38
CA PHE A 511 -26.29 -10.64 8.50
C PHE A 511 -26.94 -10.35 9.86
N TYR A 512 -26.14 -9.98 10.84
CA TYR A 512 -26.54 -9.83 12.24
C TYR A 512 -26.47 -8.37 12.71
N ASN A 513 -27.58 -7.82 13.19
CA ASN A 513 -27.64 -6.49 13.81
C ASN A 513 -27.17 -5.36 12.88
N GLY A 514 -27.61 -5.37 11.62
CA GLY A 514 -27.42 -4.28 10.67
C GLY A 514 -28.48 -3.19 10.85
N SER A 515 -28.09 -1.93 10.72
CA SER A 515 -29.03 -0.81 10.86
C SER A 515 -28.89 0.21 9.73
N ALA A 516 -30.01 0.57 9.12
CA ALA A 516 -30.13 1.69 8.18
C ALA A 516 -31.22 2.67 8.64
N THR A 517 -31.09 3.95 8.32
CA THR A 517 -32.11 4.95 8.67
C THR A 517 -33.39 4.75 7.84
N ASN A 518 -33.25 4.53 6.52
CA ASN A 518 -34.39 4.47 5.61
C ASN A 518 -34.67 3.04 5.16
N ASP A 519 -33.81 2.46 4.34
CA ASP A 519 -34.16 1.25 3.59
C ASP A 519 -33.13 0.14 3.75
N GLY A 520 -33.60 -1.06 4.09
CA GLY A 520 -32.81 -2.29 4.13
C GLY A 520 -31.82 -2.32 5.31
N GLY A 521 -32.21 -2.86 6.46
CA GLY A 521 -31.29 -2.93 7.61
C GLY A 521 -30.08 -3.82 7.32
N ALA A 522 -30.23 -4.84 6.49
CA ALA A 522 -29.12 -5.62 5.93
C ALA A 522 -28.80 -5.21 4.48
N LEU A 523 -29.75 -5.40 3.56
CA LEU A 523 -29.51 -5.29 2.12
C LEU A 523 -30.46 -4.29 1.45
N TYR A 524 -29.94 -3.54 0.49
CA TYR A 524 -30.73 -2.75 -0.46
C TYR A 524 -30.48 -3.23 -1.89
N ILE A 525 -31.50 -3.72 -2.58
CA ILE A 525 -31.37 -4.34 -3.91
C ILE A 525 -32.03 -3.46 -4.98
N ASN A 526 -31.25 -2.98 -5.94
CA ASN A 526 -31.68 -2.01 -6.95
C ASN A 526 -31.27 -2.32 -8.41
N SER A 527 -30.66 -3.48 -8.69
CA SER A 527 -30.28 -3.87 -10.06
C SER A 527 -31.19 -4.93 -10.63
N ILE A 528 -31.33 -5.00 -11.95
CA ILE A 528 -32.41 -5.75 -12.62
C ILE A 528 -31.98 -7.10 -13.21
N SER A 529 -30.77 -7.62 -12.95
CA SER A 529 -30.33 -8.87 -13.59
C SER A 529 -29.47 -9.80 -12.73
N ASN A 530 -29.88 -11.08 -12.76
CA ASN A 530 -29.18 -12.26 -12.27
C ASN A 530 -28.82 -12.23 -10.77
N TYR A 531 -29.77 -12.64 -9.93
CA TYR A 531 -29.59 -12.80 -8.49
C TYR A 531 -29.75 -14.26 -8.09
N ASN A 532 -28.82 -14.73 -7.26
CA ASN A 532 -29.00 -15.93 -6.47
C ASN A 532 -28.61 -15.60 -5.02
N ILE A 533 -29.62 -15.31 -4.20
CA ILE A 533 -29.45 -15.02 -2.79
C ILE A 533 -30.13 -16.18 -2.05
N SER A 534 -29.31 -17.09 -1.52
CA SER A 534 -29.78 -18.38 -0.98
C SER A 534 -29.06 -18.79 0.30
N ASN A 535 -29.71 -19.57 1.16
CA ASN A 535 -29.09 -20.10 2.38
C ASN A 535 -28.44 -19.01 3.26
N ASN A 536 -29.15 -17.92 3.54
CA ASN A 536 -28.63 -16.81 4.36
C ASN A 536 -29.45 -16.63 5.65
N THR A 537 -28.83 -16.05 6.67
CA THR A 537 -29.49 -15.69 7.92
C THR A 537 -29.50 -14.18 8.08
N TYR A 538 -30.67 -13.58 8.25
CA TYR A 538 -30.88 -12.16 8.51
C TYR A 538 -31.51 -12.02 9.89
N ASP A 539 -30.70 -11.64 10.88
CA ASP A 539 -31.11 -11.60 12.28
C ASP A 539 -30.90 -10.22 12.91
N TYR A 540 -31.88 -9.73 13.67
CA TYR A 540 -31.83 -8.46 14.40
C TYR A 540 -31.56 -7.20 13.55
N ASN A 541 -31.93 -7.20 12.26
CA ASN A 541 -31.70 -6.04 11.40
C ASN A 541 -32.84 -5.00 11.51
N ASN A 542 -32.50 -3.72 11.36
CA ASN A 542 -33.43 -2.61 11.58
C ASN A 542 -33.35 -1.53 10.47
N ALA A 543 -34.51 -1.13 9.94
CA ALA A 543 -34.65 0.01 9.02
C ALA A 543 -36.09 0.53 8.96
N THR A 544 -36.34 1.73 8.42
CA THR A 544 -37.72 2.22 8.23
C THR A 544 -38.52 1.29 7.28
N ASN A 545 -37.92 0.88 6.15
CA ASN A 545 -38.52 -0.04 5.20
C ASN A 545 -37.61 -1.26 4.98
N GLY A 546 -38.15 -2.46 5.20
CA GLY A 546 -37.42 -3.72 5.01
C GLY A 546 -36.37 -3.88 6.10
N GLY A 547 -36.78 -4.33 7.28
CA GLY A 547 -35.86 -4.43 8.42
C GLY A 547 -34.64 -5.28 8.10
N ALA A 548 -34.81 -6.34 7.30
CA ALA A 548 -33.68 -7.03 6.66
C ALA A 548 -33.40 -6.51 5.24
N ILE A 549 -34.34 -6.64 4.31
CA ILE A 549 -34.08 -6.36 2.89
C ILE A 549 -35.11 -5.41 2.30
N TYR A 550 -34.62 -4.38 1.61
CA TYR A 550 -35.40 -3.56 0.69
C TYR A 550 -35.18 -4.03 -0.75
N VAL A 551 -36.26 -4.40 -1.44
CA VAL A 551 -36.24 -4.98 -2.79
C VAL A 551 -36.87 -4.03 -3.79
N ASN A 552 -36.04 -3.42 -4.63
CA ASN A 552 -36.44 -2.52 -5.70
C ASN A 552 -36.08 -3.03 -7.11
N ALA A 553 -35.85 -4.32 -7.23
CA ALA A 553 -35.61 -4.98 -8.50
C ALA A 553 -35.99 -6.46 -8.47
N PRO A 554 -36.19 -7.12 -9.63
CA PRO A 554 -36.59 -8.51 -9.63
C PRO A 554 -35.55 -9.43 -9.00
N VAL A 555 -35.97 -10.22 -8.00
CA VAL A 555 -35.06 -11.08 -7.22
C VAL A 555 -35.69 -12.43 -6.90
N THR A 556 -34.85 -13.44 -6.74
CA THR A 556 -35.23 -14.73 -6.16
C THR A 556 -34.46 -14.94 -4.86
N LEU A 557 -35.20 -15.19 -3.78
CA LEU A 557 -34.68 -15.47 -2.43
C LEU A 557 -35.04 -16.92 -2.10
N THR A 558 -34.06 -17.72 -1.69
CA THR A 558 -34.29 -19.15 -1.38
C THR A 558 -33.63 -19.60 -0.08
N ASP A 559 -34.17 -20.62 0.57
CA ASP A 559 -33.54 -21.34 1.69
C ASP A 559 -33.04 -20.43 2.84
N SER A 560 -33.66 -19.28 3.06
CA SER A 560 -33.12 -18.24 3.97
C SER A 560 -33.98 -18.02 5.21
N ASN A 561 -33.34 -17.59 6.31
CA ASN A 561 -33.99 -17.29 7.58
C ASN A 561 -33.99 -15.78 7.83
N PHE A 562 -35.16 -15.24 8.17
CA PHE A 562 -35.38 -13.85 8.55
C PHE A 562 -35.97 -13.81 9.96
N THR A 563 -35.14 -13.46 10.94
CA THR A 563 -35.50 -13.51 12.35
C THR A 563 -35.30 -12.18 13.06
N ASN A 564 -36.20 -11.83 13.98
CA ASN A 564 -36.03 -10.68 14.88
C ASN A 564 -35.77 -9.32 14.20
N ASN A 565 -36.17 -9.14 12.93
CA ASN A 565 -35.94 -7.90 12.20
C ASN A 565 -37.05 -6.88 12.51
N LEU A 566 -36.69 -5.59 12.54
CA LEU A 566 -37.55 -4.49 12.94
C LEU A 566 -37.70 -3.45 11.81
N ALA A 567 -38.93 -3.02 11.54
CA ALA A 567 -39.16 -1.91 10.62
C ALA A 567 -40.43 -1.10 10.93
N GLU A 568 -40.67 0.00 10.20
CA GLU A 568 -42.02 0.56 10.11
C GLU A 568 -42.85 -0.20 9.05
N ASN A 569 -42.22 -0.53 7.92
CA ASN A 569 -42.85 -1.29 6.84
C ASN A 569 -42.00 -2.51 6.46
N GLY A 570 -42.54 -3.72 6.56
CA GLY A 570 -41.84 -4.93 6.15
C GLY A 570 -40.76 -5.32 7.14
N GLY A 571 -41.14 -5.92 8.28
CA GLY A 571 -40.19 -6.23 9.37
C GLY A 571 -39.01 -7.05 8.86
N ALA A 572 -39.23 -8.03 7.99
CA ALA A 572 -38.16 -8.66 7.21
C ALA A 572 -37.96 -7.98 5.85
N LEU A 573 -39.01 -7.91 5.03
CA LEU A 573 -38.90 -7.57 3.60
C LEU A 573 -39.83 -6.43 3.19
N TYR A 574 -39.32 -5.46 2.45
CA TYR A 574 -40.12 -4.46 1.75
C TYR A 574 -39.91 -4.58 0.24
N ILE A 575 -40.98 -4.77 -0.53
CA ILE A 575 -40.92 -5.19 -1.94
C ILE A 575 -41.67 -4.21 -2.84
N THR A 576 -41.03 -3.76 -3.93
CA THR A 576 -41.62 -2.88 -4.95
C THR A 576 -41.55 -3.45 -6.38
N LYS A 577 -41.00 -4.66 -6.55
CA LYS A 577 -40.80 -5.34 -7.85
C LYS A 577 -41.03 -6.83 -7.73
N ASP A 578 -41.19 -7.50 -8.88
CA ASP A 578 -41.46 -8.93 -8.96
C ASP A 578 -40.45 -9.77 -8.16
N THR A 579 -40.92 -10.56 -7.21
CA THR A 579 -40.03 -11.28 -6.30
C THR A 579 -40.51 -12.71 -6.08
N ASN A 580 -39.62 -13.68 -6.22
CA ASN A 580 -39.89 -15.07 -5.85
C ASN A 580 -39.19 -15.38 -4.52
N ILE A 581 -39.92 -15.90 -3.55
CA ILE A 581 -39.41 -16.33 -2.26
C ILE A 581 -39.78 -17.80 -2.11
N THR A 582 -38.79 -18.67 -1.95
CA THR A 582 -39.00 -20.13 -1.88
C THR A 582 -38.26 -20.71 -0.68
N ASP A 583 -38.86 -21.62 0.08
CA ASP A 583 -38.18 -22.37 1.14
C ASP A 583 -37.55 -21.47 2.24
N CYS A 584 -38.16 -20.31 2.52
CA CYS A 584 -37.67 -19.35 3.53
C CYS A 584 -38.49 -19.38 4.83
N ASN A 585 -37.82 -19.13 5.95
CA ASN A 585 -38.44 -18.94 7.26
C ASN A 585 -38.43 -17.46 7.64
N ILE A 586 -39.59 -16.88 7.92
CA ILE A 586 -39.78 -15.48 8.31
C ILE A 586 -40.47 -15.48 9.67
N THR A 587 -39.68 -15.32 10.74
CA THR A 587 -40.17 -15.52 12.11
C THR A 587 -39.80 -14.40 13.07
N ASN A 588 -40.71 -14.03 13.97
CA ASN A 588 -40.48 -13.05 15.04
C ASN A 588 -40.01 -11.67 14.54
N ASN A 589 -40.44 -11.25 13.35
CA ASN A 589 -40.18 -9.91 12.82
C ASN A 589 -41.28 -8.94 13.26
N ASN A 590 -40.95 -7.66 13.40
CA ASN A 590 -41.85 -6.64 13.94
C ASN A 590 -41.92 -5.44 12.98
N ALA A 591 -43.13 -5.01 12.62
CA ALA A 591 -43.32 -3.73 11.94
C ALA A 591 -44.68 -3.09 12.18
N THR A 592 -44.87 -1.83 11.79
CA THR A 592 -46.20 -1.20 11.78
C THR A 592 -47.09 -1.81 10.70
N ASN A 593 -46.55 -1.98 9.49
CA ASN A 593 -47.24 -2.54 8.34
C ASN A 593 -46.42 -3.70 7.75
N GLY A 594 -47.03 -4.86 7.56
CA GLY A 594 -46.34 -6.04 7.01
C GLY A 594 -45.25 -6.54 7.95
N SER A 595 -45.62 -7.05 9.12
CA SER A 595 -44.65 -7.43 10.16
C SER A 595 -43.59 -8.44 9.71
N GLY A 596 -43.88 -9.28 8.71
CA GLY A 596 -42.87 -10.01 7.94
C GLY A 596 -42.56 -9.35 6.59
N ILE A 597 -43.55 -9.22 5.72
CA ILE A 597 -43.41 -8.78 4.32
C ILE A 597 -44.37 -7.62 4.04
N TYR A 598 -43.85 -6.54 3.46
CA TYR A 598 -44.63 -5.46 2.89
C TYR A 598 -44.48 -5.45 1.37
N VAL A 599 -45.59 -5.45 0.63
CA VAL A 599 -45.61 -5.39 -0.85
C VAL A 599 -46.25 -4.08 -1.31
N LYS A 600 -45.44 -3.18 -1.86
CA LYS A 600 -45.90 -1.92 -2.45
C LYS A 600 -46.39 -2.10 -3.87
N SER A 601 -45.72 -2.95 -4.65
CA SER A 601 -46.02 -3.24 -6.06
C SER A 601 -45.26 -4.46 -6.58
N GLY A 602 -45.58 -4.91 -7.79
CA GLY A 602 -45.00 -6.12 -8.42
C GLY A 602 -45.79 -7.40 -8.13
N THR A 603 -45.36 -8.51 -8.70
CA THR A 603 -45.89 -9.85 -8.43
C THR A 603 -44.95 -10.61 -7.49
N VAL A 604 -45.41 -10.88 -6.28
CA VAL A 604 -44.66 -11.65 -5.27
C VAL A 604 -45.18 -13.08 -5.23
N ARG A 605 -44.30 -14.05 -5.45
CA ARG A 605 -44.61 -15.48 -5.31
C ARG A 605 -43.94 -16.03 -4.07
N LEU A 606 -44.73 -16.59 -3.17
CA LEU A 606 -44.30 -17.24 -1.94
C LEU A 606 -44.53 -18.75 -2.10
N THR A 607 -43.46 -19.54 -2.05
CA THR A 607 -43.54 -21.01 -2.17
C THR A 607 -42.85 -21.65 -0.97
N ASN A 608 -43.48 -22.59 -0.26
CA ASN A 608 -42.87 -23.28 0.89
C ASN A 608 -42.34 -22.30 1.97
N ILE A 609 -43.17 -21.32 2.36
CA ILE A 609 -42.75 -20.29 3.31
C ILE A 609 -43.27 -20.60 4.71
N LYS A 610 -42.45 -20.34 5.73
CA LYS A 610 -42.90 -20.26 7.13
C LYS A 610 -43.02 -18.82 7.58
N LEU A 611 -44.18 -18.43 8.09
CA LEU A 611 -44.48 -17.08 8.56
C LEU A 611 -45.03 -17.15 9.99
N LEU A 612 -44.13 -17.16 10.99
CA LEU A 612 -44.49 -17.46 12.38
C LEU A 612 -44.14 -16.31 13.32
N ASP A 613 -45.00 -16.02 14.30
CA ASP A 613 -44.73 -15.08 15.39
C ASP A 613 -44.33 -13.64 14.97
N ASN A 614 -44.64 -13.22 13.74
CA ASN A 614 -44.43 -11.84 13.32
C ASN A 614 -45.50 -10.94 13.95
N GLN A 615 -45.12 -9.73 14.36
CA GLN A 615 -45.96 -8.84 15.17
C GLN A 615 -46.16 -7.48 14.48
N ALA A 616 -47.40 -7.17 14.10
CA ALA A 616 -47.76 -5.83 13.68
C ALA A 616 -48.08 -4.91 14.86
N HIS A 617 -47.63 -3.66 14.79
CA HIS A 617 -47.90 -2.60 15.77
C HIS A 617 -49.36 -2.06 15.72
N SER A 618 -50.36 -2.88 15.39
CA SER A 618 -51.75 -2.43 15.35
C SER A 618 -52.39 -2.38 16.74
N ALA A 619 -52.87 -1.21 17.14
CA ALA A 619 -53.69 -1.04 18.33
C ALA A 619 -55.11 -1.60 18.08
N ASN A 620 -55.43 -2.75 18.68
CA ASN A 620 -56.73 -3.45 18.71
C ASN A 620 -57.07 -4.33 17.50
N ILE A 621 -57.00 -5.64 17.71
CA ILE A 621 -57.53 -6.67 16.80
C ILE A 621 -58.96 -7.02 17.25
N SER A 622 -59.94 -6.82 16.35
CA SER A 622 -61.32 -7.35 16.50
C SER A 622 -61.54 -8.43 15.44
N ALA A 623 -61.49 -9.70 15.84
CA ALA A 623 -61.59 -10.83 14.91
C ALA A 623 -63.06 -11.22 14.63
N ASN A 624 -63.46 -11.15 13.36
CA ASN A 624 -64.54 -11.98 12.82
C ASN A 624 -63.94 -12.77 11.64
N LYS A 625 -63.70 -14.07 11.84
CA LYS A 625 -63.19 -15.02 10.84
C LYS A 625 -64.30 -16.01 10.48
N GLN A 626 -64.56 -16.18 9.19
CA GLN A 626 -65.27 -17.33 8.63
C GLN A 626 -64.31 -18.13 7.76
N GLU A 627 -64.21 -19.43 8.05
CA GLU A 627 -63.55 -20.42 7.19
C GLU A 627 -64.63 -21.11 6.35
N TYR A 628 -64.41 -21.22 5.04
CA TYR A 628 -65.17 -22.12 4.18
C TYR A 628 -64.25 -22.83 3.19
N VAL A 629 -64.60 -24.04 2.78
CA VAL A 629 -63.76 -24.90 1.94
C VAL A 629 -64.42 -25.05 0.57
N ASP A 630 -63.70 -24.72 -0.51
CA ASP A 630 -64.10 -24.96 -1.90
C ASP A 630 -63.08 -25.90 -2.57
N GLY A 631 -63.48 -27.16 -2.77
CA GLY A 631 -62.57 -28.23 -3.20
C GLY A 631 -61.43 -28.46 -2.20
N ASP A 632 -60.20 -28.55 -2.69
CA ASP A 632 -58.99 -28.66 -1.85
C ASP A 632 -58.51 -27.28 -1.30
N THR A 633 -59.26 -26.21 -1.58
CA THR A 633 -58.88 -24.83 -1.24
C THR A 633 -59.63 -24.38 0.02
N LYS A 634 -58.89 -24.04 1.08
CA LYS A 634 -59.47 -23.37 2.26
C LYS A 634 -59.58 -21.87 1.97
N HIS A 635 -60.80 -21.36 1.92
CA HIS A 635 -61.11 -19.94 1.87
C HIS A 635 -61.32 -19.41 3.28
N LEU A 636 -60.71 -18.26 3.56
CA LEU A 636 -60.83 -17.56 4.83
C LEU A 636 -61.37 -16.16 4.47
N SER A 637 -62.55 -15.80 4.98
CA SER A 637 -63.14 -14.47 4.85
C SER A 637 -63.29 -13.80 6.22
N GLY A 638 -62.80 -12.57 6.34
CA GLY A 638 -62.72 -11.84 7.60
C GLY A 638 -62.34 -10.39 7.34
N VAL A 639 -62.87 -9.48 8.15
CA VAL A 639 -62.54 -8.06 8.08
C VAL A 639 -61.41 -7.81 9.07
N PHE A 640 -60.21 -7.57 8.56
CA PHE A 640 -59.06 -7.16 9.37
C PHE A 640 -59.05 -5.64 9.44
N LEU A 641 -59.12 -5.09 10.65
CA LEU A 641 -58.90 -3.67 10.90
C LEU A 641 -57.48 -3.54 11.45
N GLY A 642 -56.50 -3.46 10.56
CA GLY A 642 -55.08 -3.40 10.88
C GLY A 642 -54.22 -3.37 9.62
N CYS A 643 -52.94 -3.04 9.78
CA CYS A 643 -52.00 -2.92 8.66
C CYS A 643 -51.23 -4.22 8.37
N ASP A 644 -51.75 -5.35 8.81
CA ASP A 644 -51.38 -6.71 8.40
C ASP A 644 -52.65 -7.41 7.89
N ASN A 645 -52.50 -8.29 6.89
CA ASN A 645 -53.59 -9.13 6.41
C ASN A 645 -53.46 -10.58 6.92
N TYR A 646 -54.32 -11.45 6.36
CA TYR A 646 -54.74 -12.80 6.76
C TYR A 646 -53.74 -13.76 7.45
N LEU A 647 -52.44 -13.49 7.33
CA LEU A 647 -51.34 -14.38 7.69
C LEU A 647 -50.45 -13.82 8.82
N ASN A 648 -50.91 -12.76 9.51
CA ASN A 648 -50.20 -12.12 10.64
C ASN A 648 -48.78 -11.63 10.31
N GLY A 649 -48.47 -11.41 9.02
CA GLY A 649 -47.13 -10.99 8.64
C GLY A 649 -46.96 -10.53 7.22
N ILE A 650 -48.05 -10.35 6.46
CA ILE A 650 -47.98 -9.79 5.11
C ILE A 650 -48.90 -8.57 5.05
N TYR A 651 -48.45 -7.51 4.40
CA TYR A 651 -49.28 -6.38 3.98
C TYR A 651 -49.01 -6.08 2.52
N TRP A 652 -50.03 -5.74 1.75
CA TRP A 652 -49.85 -5.26 0.39
C TRP A 652 -50.75 -4.05 0.11
N ASP A 653 -50.13 -2.97 -0.35
CA ASP A 653 -50.80 -1.71 -0.75
C ASP A 653 -51.00 -1.64 -2.27
N GLY A 654 -50.27 -2.48 -3.01
CA GLY A 654 -50.37 -2.62 -4.45
C GLY A 654 -49.63 -3.88 -4.93
N GLY A 655 -49.88 -4.31 -6.16
CA GLY A 655 -49.30 -5.54 -6.73
C GLY A 655 -50.14 -6.80 -6.46
N ASN A 656 -49.54 -7.97 -6.68
CA ASN A 656 -50.18 -9.29 -6.55
C ASN A 656 -49.32 -10.21 -5.67
N VAL A 657 -49.93 -10.87 -4.69
CA VAL A 657 -49.27 -11.90 -3.88
C VAL A 657 -49.86 -13.27 -4.20
N ILE A 658 -49.01 -14.23 -4.53
CA ILE A 658 -49.38 -15.61 -4.87
C ILE A 658 -48.68 -16.53 -3.87
N CYS A 659 -49.44 -17.29 -3.10
CA CYS A 659 -48.90 -18.20 -2.10
C CYS A 659 -49.13 -19.67 -2.50
N VAL A 660 -48.11 -20.50 -2.37
CA VAL A 660 -48.14 -21.95 -2.57
C VAL A 660 -47.45 -22.61 -1.38
N ASN A 661 -48.15 -23.49 -0.66
CA ASN A 661 -47.61 -24.19 0.52
C ASN A 661 -47.03 -23.21 1.58
N LEU A 662 -47.90 -22.48 2.25
CA LEU A 662 -47.53 -21.50 3.27
C LEU A 662 -47.91 -22.03 4.66
N GLU A 663 -46.96 -22.06 5.58
CA GLU A 663 -47.13 -22.37 7.01
C GLU A 663 -47.22 -21.06 7.81
N TYR A 664 -48.29 -20.84 8.58
CA TYR A 664 -48.52 -19.61 9.33
C TYR A 664 -49.25 -19.85 10.67
N LEU A 665 -49.22 -18.85 11.57
CA LEU A 665 -49.93 -18.95 12.84
C LEU A 665 -51.43 -18.63 12.67
N GLY A 666 -52.28 -19.65 12.71
CA GLY A 666 -53.74 -19.57 12.68
C GLY A 666 -54.38 -19.41 14.07
N LEU A 667 -55.71 -19.33 14.13
CA LEU A 667 -56.48 -19.15 15.39
C LEU A 667 -56.25 -20.27 16.42
N ASN A 668 -55.87 -21.47 15.95
CA ASN A 668 -55.77 -22.70 16.75
C ASN A 668 -54.35 -23.29 16.78
N GLY A 669 -53.33 -22.49 16.46
CA GLY A 669 -51.94 -22.94 16.29
C GLY A 669 -51.46 -22.84 14.85
N VAL A 670 -50.35 -23.51 14.53
CA VAL A 670 -49.75 -23.51 13.18
C VAL A 670 -50.68 -24.18 12.17
N VAL A 671 -50.92 -23.52 11.03
CA VAL A 671 -51.76 -23.94 9.88
C VAL A 671 -50.91 -23.93 8.64
#